data_AF-A0A1I8C8U2-F1
#
_entry.id   AF-A0A1I8C8U2-F1
#
_cell.length_a   1.000
_cell.length_b   1.000
_cell.length_c   1.000
_cell.angle_alpha   90.00
_cell.angle_beta   90.00
_cell.angle_gamma   90.00
#
_symmetry.space_group_name_H-M   'P 1'
#
loop_
_entity.id
_entity.type
_entity.pdbx_description
1 polymer ?
#
loop_
_entity_poly.entity_id
_entity_poly.type
_entity_poly.pdbx_seq_one_letter_code
_entity_poly.pdbx_strand_id
1 'polypeptide(L)'
;MTPYSRNRIEKYCKEHNVGMIFFTPDQIPSKHLLTRNDFFLKGILPKQNITQLKFNPKSSIPYVAKTCVTINQLPLPKHTWTTFGNNKYFESVLSAVNSNNEIVDVVIKDTGHFDDIEKVIIGGSLNFWSIQLAFHDAVLYFDNRLKGKFDLDRFVQIDIDDMFVGQLGTRIVRNDVDAMIETQTKLRERIEGFTFNVGFSGYYFRRGNELEQRGDEYLVEMKDNFNWFPHMWKHNHAQDHDLQYLKAVMVQNRLFADNFKLPLVEGYAISPQHGGVYPIIDHLYIAWKQIWGTNLTSTEEYPHFKPMGSRRAFEYMNVSVLPRQTCGLYTHTLYYHSYPDGFKAFLQNIFGGQLFGTLLMNPFNIFMTHQQNYAHDRLADYTFRNAIDFFKCYTNLNFKYIHPQQMRNMYLERFLTEKKIVWTNACDDPRHVKMVVDSSKCNRTNVPNLIILGPQKTGTTAIGTFLSLHPNVSTNDNLVDSFEEVQFFSNEQKYEKGPEWYFDLFKNANSTHQIIFEKTGNYFDHPLAPKRVFSLMPKATLAIILKDPVLRAYSWYQHIKSHNDSVASKFTFEQVMLGADSETSKLKSRCIIPGKYAFHLIKWLHYYQNSKIIIIDSDQMINNPVKVMAEFTKKLALKNYDFSEAIKFNQSKGYFCANINKQTKCLGKSKGRKYDTLGEELKLRLDVLYKNENKILYDLLKLHKFSIPGWLVNIVKD
;
A
#
# COMPACT_ATOMS: atom_id res chain seq x y z
N MET A 1 -6.99 -10.19 -26.19
CA MET A 1 -5.51 -10.25 -26.16
C MET A 1 -5.01 -10.55 -27.58
N THR A 2 -3.98 -9.84 -28.07
CA THR A 2 -3.41 -10.14 -29.40
C THR A 2 -2.63 -11.47 -29.37
N PRO A 3 -2.54 -12.22 -30.49
CA PRO A 3 -1.76 -13.47 -30.55
C PRO A 3 -0.30 -13.29 -30.11
N TYR A 4 0.31 -12.15 -30.44
CA TYR A 4 1.66 -11.82 -30.02
C TYR A 4 1.81 -11.70 -28.49
N SER A 5 0.89 -10.97 -27.84
CA SER A 5 0.92 -10.81 -26.38
C SER A 5 0.66 -12.14 -25.67
N ARG A 6 -0.22 -12.97 -26.25
CA ARG A 6 -0.50 -14.32 -25.76
C ARG A 6 0.75 -15.20 -25.76
N ASN A 7 1.42 -15.31 -26.92
CA ASN A 7 2.63 -16.13 -27.05
C ASN A 7 3.71 -15.70 -26.04
N ARG A 8 3.87 -14.38 -25.79
CA ARG A 8 4.81 -13.91 -24.77
C ARG A 8 4.43 -14.36 -23.34
N ILE A 9 3.15 -14.35 -23.00
CA ILE A 9 2.67 -14.83 -21.70
C ILE A 9 2.86 -16.34 -21.57
N GLU A 10 2.46 -17.11 -22.58
CA GLU A 10 2.65 -18.57 -22.60
C GLU A 10 4.12 -18.94 -22.50
N LYS A 11 4.99 -18.26 -23.26
CA LYS A 11 6.44 -18.42 -23.18
C LYS A 11 6.96 -18.12 -21.77
N TYR A 12 6.53 -17.01 -21.17
CA TYR A 12 6.91 -16.68 -19.79
C TYR A 12 6.44 -17.73 -18.79
N CYS A 13 5.20 -18.21 -18.91
CA CYS A 13 4.63 -19.24 -18.04
C CYS A 13 5.44 -20.55 -18.13
N LYS A 14 5.82 -20.96 -19.34
CA LYS A 14 6.68 -22.12 -19.58
C LYS A 14 8.09 -21.95 -19.02
N GLU A 15 8.74 -20.82 -19.34
CA GLU A 15 10.12 -20.54 -18.95
C GLU A 15 10.29 -20.40 -17.44
N HIS A 16 9.25 -19.92 -16.73
CA HIS A 16 9.32 -19.62 -15.31
C HIS A 16 8.40 -20.50 -14.44
N ASN A 17 7.76 -21.50 -15.03
CA ASN A 17 6.79 -22.39 -14.37
C ASN A 17 5.71 -21.61 -13.59
N VAL A 18 5.05 -20.68 -14.28
CA VAL A 18 4.01 -19.81 -13.69
C VAL A 18 2.65 -20.28 -14.18
N GLY A 19 1.77 -20.64 -13.25
CA GLY A 19 0.40 -21.01 -13.57
C GLY A 19 -0.52 -19.80 -13.78
N MET A 20 -1.75 -20.07 -14.26
CA MET A 20 -2.72 -19.03 -14.61
C MET A 20 -4.05 -19.24 -13.89
N ILE A 21 -4.72 -18.15 -13.52
CA ILE A 21 -6.09 -18.18 -12.98
C ILE A 21 -6.99 -17.40 -13.94
N PHE A 22 -8.12 -18.01 -14.33
CA PHE A 22 -9.10 -17.42 -15.23
C PHE A 22 -10.48 -17.35 -14.58
N PHE A 23 -11.17 -16.22 -14.77
CA PHE A 23 -12.60 -16.10 -14.51
C PHE A 23 -13.36 -16.16 -15.82
N THR A 24 -14.30 -17.09 -15.91
CA THR A 24 -15.17 -17.22 -17.07
C THR A 24 -16.40 -16.33 -16.85
N PRO A 25 -16.69 -15.38 -17.75
CA PRO A 25 -17.82 -14.48 -17.59
C PRO A 25 -19.14 -15.25 -17.60
N ASP A 26 -20.11 -14.77 -16.83
CA ASP A 26 -21.50 -15.25 -16.83
C ASP A 26 -22.31 -14.60 -17.99
N GLN A 27 -21.77 -14.70 -19.19
CA GLN A 27 -22.43 -14.25 -20.41
C GLN A 27 -22.42 -15.40 -21.40
N ILE A 28 -23.43 -15.46 -22.27
CA ILE A 28 -23.41 -16.39 -23.41
C ILE A 28 -22.08 -16.15 -24.13
N PRO A 29 -21.16 -17.14 -24.16
CA PRO A 29 -19.85 -16.90 -24.72
C PRO A 29 -20.05 -16.39 -26.15
N SER A 30 -19.40 -15.27 -26.47
CA SER A 30 -19.37 -14.81 -27.87
C SER A 30 -18.96 -15.99 -28.76
N LYS A 31 -19.48 -16.07 -30.00
CA LYS A 31 -19.07 -17.12 -30.96
C LYS A 31 -17.54 -17.30 -30.97
N HIS A 32 -16.77 -16.23 -30.75
CA HIS A 32 -15.31 -16.24 -30.65
C HIS A 32 -14.70 -17.05 -29.48
N LEU A 33 -15.35 -17.13 -28.30
CA LEU A 33 -14.84 -17.94 -27.18
C LEU A 33 -15.01 -19.44 -27.46
N LEU A 34 -16.13 -19.80 -28.10
CA LEU A 34 -16.48 -21.17 -28.48
C LEU A 34 -15.77 -21.64 -29.76
N THR A 35 -15.51 -20.75 -30.72
CA THR A 35 -14.85 -21.10 -32.00
C THR A 35 -13.34 -21.25 -31.89
N ARG A 36 -12.70 -20.65 -30.89
CA ARG A 36 -11.26 -20.87 -30.66
C ARG A 36 -10.95 -22.03 -29.73
N ASN A 37 -11.84 -22.40 -28.81
CA ASN A 37 -11.68 -23.51 -27.87
C ASN A 37 -10.21 -23.79 -27.45
N ASP A 38 -9.43 -22.73 -27.23
CA ASP A 38 -7.97 -22.78 -27.13
C ASP A 38 -7.54 -23.60 -25.89
N PHE A 39 -8.47 -23.76 -24.95
CA PHE A 39 -8.32 -24.54 -23.72
C PHE A 39 -9.09 -25.87 -23.76
N PHE A 40 -9.59 -26.32 -24.92
CA PHE A 40 -10.38 -27.56 -25.07
C PHE A 40 -11.57 -27.70 -24.09
N LEU A 41 -12.10 -26.57 -23.59
CA LEU A 41 -13.26 -26.50 -22.72
C LEU A 41 -14.53 -26.78 -23.53
N LYS A 42 -14.96 -28.04 -23.54
CA LYS A 42 -16.27 -28.44 -24.05
C LYS A 42 -17.31 -28.31 -22.93
N GLY A 43 -18.53 -27.91 -23.29
CA GLY A 43 -19.64 -27.84 -22.34
C GLY A 43 -19.55 -26.69 -21.33
N ILE A 44 -19.04 -25.52 -21.74
CA ILE A 44 -19.19 -24.29 -20.94
C ILE A 44 -20.66 -23.86 -21.02
N LEU A 45 -21.34 -23.87 -19.88
CA LEU A 45 -22.74 -23.49 -19.77
C LEU A 45 -22.85 -22.28 -18.82
N PRO A 46 -23.09 -21.06 -19.33
CA PRO A 46 -23.32 -19.88 -18.50
C PRO A 46 -24.76 -19.80 -18.00
N LYS A 47 -25.05 -18.86 -17.10
CA LYS A 47 -26.39 -18.55 -16.56
C LYS A 47 -27.10 -19.75 -15.92
N GLN A 48 -26.33 -20.66 -15.35
CA GLN A 48 -26.84 -21.86 -14.71
C GLN A 48 -27.38 -21.55 -13.32
N ASN A 49 -28.33 -22.39 -12.90
CA ASN A 49 -28.81 -22.47 -11.55
C ASN A 49 -28.16 -23.70 -10.90
N ILE A 50 -27.63 -23.51 -9.70
CA ILE A 50 -27.08 -24.58 -8.89
C ILE A 50 -27.73 -24.58 -7.51
N THR A 51 -27.81 -25.75 -6.88
CA THR A 51 -28.48 -25.95 -5.60
C THR A 51 -27.52 -26.34 -4.49
N GLN A 52 -26.41 -26.98 -4.83
CA GLN A 52 -25.40 -27.45 -3.88
C GLN A 52 -24.00 -27.24 -4.46
N LEU A 53 -23.02 -27.05 -3.59
CA LEU A 53 -21.60 -26.95 -3.94
C LEU A 53 -20.76 -27.88 -3.05
N LYS A 54 -19.70 -28.47 -3.60
CA LYS A 54 -18.77 -29.34 -2.85
C LYS A 54 -17.36 -29.25 -3.41
N PHE A 55 -16.39 -28.96 -2.54
CA PHE A 55 -14.97 -29.02 -2.92
C PHE A 55 -14.54 -30.47 -3.08
N ASN A 56 -13.77 -30.77 -4.13
CA ASN A 56 -13.34 -32.12 -4.43
C ASN A 56 -12.16 -32.55 -3.51
N PRO A 57 -12.31 -33.59 -2.68
CA PRO A 57 -11.24 -34.05 -1.78
C PRO A 57 -10.03 -34.64 -2.51
N LYS A 58 -10.16 -34.99 -3.80
CA LYS A 58 -9.04 -35.48 -4.61
C LYS A 58 -8.25 -34.36 -5.28
N SER A 59 -8.76 -33.12 -5.26
CA SER A 59 -8.09 -31.99 -5.88
C SER A 59 -6.91 -31.52 -5.02
N SER A 60 -5.83 -31.11 -5.68
CA SER A 60 -4.65 -30.52 -5.04
C SER A 60 -4.82 -29.04 -4.66
N ILE A 61 -5.89 -28.38 -5.12
CA ILE A 61 -6.11 -26.94 -4.92
C ILE A 61 -6.59 -26.61 -3.50
N PRO A 62 -7.64 -27.26 -2.93
CA PRO A 62 -8.18 -26.86 -1.64
C PRO A 62 -7.14 -26.97 -0.51
N TYR A 63 -6.93 -25.87 0.20
CA TYR A 63 -6.02 -25.78 1.35
C TYR A 63 -6.76 -25.18 2.55
N VAL A 64 -7.34 -23.98 2.37
CA VAL A 64 -8.22 -23.35 3.34
C VAL A 64 -9.62 -23.95 3.28
N ALA A 65 -10.15 -24.25 2.09
CA ALA A 65 -11.49 -24.81 1.95
C ALA A 65 -11.57 -26.25 2.48
N LYS A 66 -12.67 -26.59 3.18
CA LYS A 66 -12.99 -27.97 3.57
C LYS A 66 -13.59 -28.74 2.40
N THR A 67 -13.12 -29.95 2.19
CA THR A 67 -13.53 -30.82 1.07
C THR A 67 -14.63 -31.82 1.42
N CYS A 68 -14.84 -32.10 2.70
CA CYS A 68 -15.85 -33.07 3.17
C CYS A 68 -17.23 -32.46 3.45
N VAL A 69 -17.46 -31.19 3.10
CA VAL A 69 -18.66 -30.44 3.46
C VAL A 69 -19.45 -30.05 2.21
N THR A 70 -20.76 -30.29 2.24
CA THR A 70 -21.70 -29.82 1.21
C THR A 70 -22.23 -28.45 1.60
N ILE A 71 -22.17 -27.50 0.66
CA ILE A 71 -22.66 -26.14 0.81
C ILE A 71 -24.06 -26.08 0.20
N ASN A 72 -25.09 -26.04 1.05
CA ASN A 72 -26.51 -26.00 0.65
C ASN A 72 -27.39 -25.14 1.59
N GLN A 73 -26.83 -24.57 2.65
CA GLN A 73 -27.59 -23.88 3.71
C GLN A 73 -27.88 -22.40 3.41
N LEU A 74 -27.12 -21.78 2.50
CA LEU A 74 -27.31 -20.39 2.08
C LEU A 74 -27.92 -20.34 0.68
N PRO A 75 -28.88 -19.43 0.43
CA PRO A 75 -29.49 -19.30 -0.89
C PRO A 75 -28.43 -18.94 -1.94
N LEU A 76 -28.21 -19.87 -2.88
CA LEU A 76 -27.28 -19.66 -3.99
C LEU A 76 -27.90 -18.67 -4.98
N PRO A 77 -27.14 -17.69 -5.51
CA PRO A 77 -27.67 -16.75 -6.49
C PRO A 77 -28.10 -17.49 -7.76
N LYS A 78 -29.33 -17.25 -8.21
CA LYS A 78 -29.88 -17.86 -9.42
C LYS A 78 -29.35 -17.16 -10.67
N HIS A 79 -29.10 -17.93 -11.73
CA HIS A 79 -28.70 -17.47 -13.06
C HIS A 79 -27.39 -16.68 -13.08
N THR A 80 -26.42 -17.05 -12.24
CA THR A 80 -25.13 -16.36 -12.13
C THR A 80 -23.90 -17.25 -12.33
N TRP A 81 -24.11 -18.55 -12.58
CA TRP A 81 -23.06 -19.55 -12.57
C TRP A 81 -22.70 -19.98 -13.99
N THR A 82 -21.41 -20.12 -14.23
CA THR A 82 -20.88 -20.78 -15.41
C THR A 82 -20.37 -22.15 -14.99
N THR A 83 -20.93 -23.21 -15.56
CA THR A 83 -20.52 -24.58 -15.26
C THR A 83 -19.71 -25.15 -16.41
N PHE A 84 -18.90 -26.16 -16.10
CA PHE A 84 -18.05 -26.88 -17.03
C PHE A 84 -18.50 -28.33 -17.10
N GLY A 85 -18.61 -28.85 -18.33
CA GLY A 85 -18.87 -30.26 -18.57
C GLY A 85 -17.66 -31.13 -18.20
N ASN A 86 -17.93 -32.40 -17.93
CA ASN A 86 -16.89 -33.36 -17.58
C ASN A 86 -15.90 -33.57 -18.76
N ASN A 87 -14.60 -33.51 -18.47
CA ASN A 87 -13.53 -33.68 -19.44
C ASN A 87 -12.35 -34.38 -18.77
N LYS A 88 -11.78 -35.40 -19.43
CA LYS A 88 -10.64 -36.17 -18.93
C LYS A 88 -9.35 -35.35 -18.72
N TYR A 89 -9.25 -34.16 -19.31
CA TYR A 89 -8.09 -33.28 -19.18
C TYR A 89 -8.22 -32.26 -18.04
N PHE A 90 -9.40 -32.15 -17.41
CA PHE A 90 -9.65 -31.22 -16.32
C PHE A 90 -10.00 -31.97 -15.04
N GLU A 91 -9.40 -31.52 -13.94
CA GLU A 91 -9.73 -32.01 -12.61
C GLU A 91 -10.79 -31.09 -11.98
N SER A 92 -11.87 -31.68 -11.46
CA SER A 92 -12.85 -30.94 -10.67
C SER A 92 -12.22 -30.41 -9.37
N VAL A 93 -12.35 -29.12 -9.10
CA VAL A 93 -11.92 -28.46 -7.86
C VAL A 93 -13.14 -28.17 -6.97
N LEU A 94 -14.18 -27.58 -7.56
CA LEU A 94 -15.45 -27.28 -6.92
C LEU A 94 -16.57 -27.75 -7.85
N SER A 95 -17.33 -28.75 -7.42
CA SER A 95 -18.49 -29.26 -8.15
C SER A 95 -19.78 -28.70 -7.58
N ALA A 96 -20.83 -28.76 -8.39
CA ALA A 96 -22.17 -28.32 -8.05
C ALA A 96 -23.23 -29.31 -8.55
N VAL A 97 -24.44 -29.19 -8.00
CA VAL A 97 -25.63 -29.87 -8.53
C VAL A 97 -26.48 -28.84 -9.27
N ASN A 98 -26.76 -29.08 -10.56
CA ASN A 98 -27.58 -28.20 -11.39
C ASN A 98 -29.10 -28.44 -11.16
N SER A 99 -29.96 -27.65 -11.82
CA SER A 99 -31.43 -27.82 -11.74
C SER A 99 -31.96 -29.19 -12.20
N ASN A 100 -31.18 -29.92 -13.00
CA ASN A 100 -31.53 -31.25 -13.50
C ASN A 100 -31.00 -32.37 -12.59
N ASN A 101 -30.50 -32.05 -11.40
CA ASN A 101 -29.82 -32.97 -10.48
C ASN A 101 -28.55 -33.63 -11.03
N GLU A 102 -27.91 -33.02 -12.03
CA GLU A 102 -26.64 -33.50 -12.57
C GLU A 102 -25.47 -32.83 -11.84
N ILE A 103 -24.40 -33.59 -11.64
CA ILE A 103 -23.14 -33.06 -11.09
C ILE A 103 -22.38 -32.37 -12.22
N VAL A 104 -22.07 -31.10 -12.00
CA VAL A 104 -21.33 -30.24 -12.93
C VAL A 104 -20.19 -29.53 -12.19
N ASP A 105 -19.16 -29.08 -12.91
CA ASP A 105 -18.06 -28.37 -12.28
C ASP A 105 -18.24 -26.85 -12.36
N VAL A 106 -17.85 -26.15 -11.31
CA VAL A 106 -17.87 -24.68 -11.24
C VAL A 106 -16.45 -24.12 -11.13
N VAL A 107 -15.51 -24.91 -10.60
CA VAL A 107 -14.08 -24.62 -10.67
C VAL A 107 -13.36 -25.88 -11.10
N ILE A 108 -12.50 -25.74 -12.10
CA ILE A 108 -11.69 -26.82 -12.64
C ILE A 108 -10.21 -26.44 -12.67
N LYS A 109 -9.35 -27.45 -12.60
CA LYS A 109 -7.90 -27.35 -12.79
C LYS A 109 -7.52 -28.01 -14.12
N ASP A 110 -6.85 -27.26 -14.97
CA ASP A 110 -6.10 -27.75 -16.12
C ASP A 110 -4.68 -28.08 -15.67
N THR A 111 -4.27 -29.33 -15.85
CA THR A 111 -2.94 -29.81 -15.49
C THR A 111 -1.87 -29.45 -16.52
N GLY A 112 -2.24 -28.73 -17.59
CA GLY A 112 -1.32 -28.29 -18.63
C GLY A 112 -0.97 -29.41 -19.61
N HIS A 113 -1.80 -30.45 -19.74
CA HIS A 113 -1.51 -31.63 -20.57
C HIS A 113 -1.14 -31.30 -22.03
N PHE A 114 -1.65 -30.20 -22.59
CA PHE A 114 -1.43 -29.82 -23.98
C PHE A 114 -0.38 -28.73 -24.19
N ASP A 115 -0.17 -27.87 -23.20
CA ASP A 115 0.63 -26.67 -23.34
C ASP A 115 1.62 -26.44 -22.18
N ASP A 116 1.80 -27.42 -21.29
CA ASP A 116 2.69 -27.39 -20.13
C ASP A 116 2.42 -26.21 -19.16
N ILE A 117 1.22 -25.64 -19.17
CA ILE A 117 0.83 -24.54 -18.29
C ILE A 117 -0.36 -24.98 -17.45
N GLU A 118 -0.15 -25.10 -16.13
CA GLU A 118 -1.26 -25.33 -15.21
C GLU A 118 -2.19 -24.11 -15.12
N LYS A 119 -3.50 -24.35 -15.09
CA LYS A 119 -4.51 -23.28 -15.02
C LYS A 119 -5.61 -23.65 -14.04
N VAL A 120 -6.15 -22.65 -13.34
CA VAL A 120 -7.41 -22.78 -12.58
C VAL A 120 -8.46 -21.90 -13.24
N ILE A 121 -9.62 -22.48 -13.56
CA ILE A 121 -10.70 -21.81 -14.29
C ILE A 121 -11.93 -21.77 -13.40
N ILE A 122 -12.43 -20.57 -13.15
CA ILE A 122 -13.49 -20.26 -12.19
C ILE A 122 -14.73 -19.77 -12.92
N GLY A 123 -15.85 -20.49 -12.75
CA GLY A 123 -17.14 -20.21 -13.36
C GLY A 123 -18.13 -19.57 -12.40
N GLY A 124 -17.70 -18.57 -11.63
CA GLY A 124 -18.55 -17.87 -10.67
C GLY A 124 -17.99 -16.50 -10.28
N SER A 125 -18.82 -15.69 -9.63
CA SER A 125 -18.45 -14.34 -9.19
C SER A 125 -17.71 -14.37 -7.85
N LEU A 126 -16.67 -13.53 -7.73
CA LEU A 126 -15.99 -13.24 -6.46
C LEU A 126 -16.90 -12.61 -5.40
N ASN A 127 -18.13 -12.23 -5.74
CA ASN A 127 -19.12 -11.80 -4.76
C ASN A 127 -19.63 -12.98 -3.91
N PHE A 128 -19.41 -14.22 -4.33
CA PHE A 128 -19.83 -15.41 -3.58
C PHE A 128 -18.66 -16.03 -2.83
N TRP A 129 -18.85 -16.26 -1.53
CA TRP A 129 -17.77 -16.62 -0.61
C TRP A 129 -17.06 -17.95 -0.95
N SER A 130 -17.76 -18.95 -1.48
CA SER A 130 -17.10 -20.21 -1.86
C SER A 130 -16.18 -20.02 -3.07
N ILE A 131 -16.51 -19.07 -3.95
CA ILE A 131 -15.65 -18.67 -5.06
C ILE A 131 -14.48 -17.83 -4.56
N GLN A 132 -14.68 -16.96 -3.56
CA GLN A 132 -13.57 -16.30 -2.88
C GLN A 132 -12.60 -17.30 -2.26
N LEU A 133 -13.10 -18.36 -1.61
CA LEU A 133 -12.28 -19.45 -1.08
C LEU A 133 -11.53 -20.20 -2.18
N ALA A 134 -12.21 -20.62 -3.24
CA ALA A 134 -11.58 -21.33 -4.34
C ALA A 134 -10.49 -20.48 -5.02
N PHE A 135 -10.74 -19.18 -5.17
CA PHE A 135 -9.76 -18.24 -5.70
C PHE A 135 -8.56 -18.07 -4.75
N HIS A 136 -8.81 -17.91 -3.45
CA HIS A 136 -7.76 -17.80 -2.43
C HIS A 136 -6.85 -19.04 -2.43
N ASP A 137 -7.44 -20.23 -2.44
CA ASP A 137 -6.71 -21.49 -2.48
C ASP A 137 -5.93 -21.67 -3.79
N ALA A 138 -6.48 -21.26 -4.93
CA ALA A 138 -5.77 -21.25 -6.20
C ALA A 138 -4.53 -20.32 -6.18
N VAL A 139 -4.64 -19.14 -5.57
CA VAL A 139 -3.51 -18.23 -5.39
C VAL A 139 -2.43 -18.85 -4.51
N LEU A 140 -2.80 -19.46 -3.38
CA LEU A 140 -1.86 -20.15 -2.49
C LEU A 140 -1.23 -21.41 -3.11
N TYR A 141 -1.97 -22.08 -4.01
CA TYR A 141 -1.46 -23.21 -4.77
C TYR A 141 -0.34 -22.77 -5.73
N PHE A 142 -0.58 -21.72 -6.54
CA PHE A 142 0.41 -21.25 -7.51
C PHE A 142 1.57 -20.48 -6.90
N ASP A 143 1.38 -19.82 -5.75
CA ASP A 143 2.49 -19.19 -5.01
C ASP A 143 2.58 -19.74 -3.58
N ASN A 144 3.19 -20.92 -3.46
CA ASN A 144 3.36 -21.61 -2.19
C ASN A 144 4.15 -20.79 -1.15
N ARG A 145 4.94 -19.78 -1.57
CA ARG A 145 5.66 -18.87 -0.65
C ARG A 145 4.69 -18.01 0.15
N LEU A 146 3.48 -17.78 -0.36
CA LEU A 146 2.44 -17.03 0.34
C LEU A 146 1.90 -17.80 1.55
N LYS A 147 1.97 -19.14 1.59
CA LYS A 147 1.51 -19.92 2.75
C LYS A 147 2.30 -19.63 4.03
N GLY A 148 3.54 -19.14 3.93
CA GLY A 148 4.30 -18.66 5.10
C GLY A 148 3.77 -17.34 5.69
N LYS A 149 3.08 -16.54 4.87
CA LYS A 149 2.46 -15.27 5.30
C LYS A 149 0.97 -15.42 5.62
N PHE A 150 0.28 -16.29 4.88
CA PHE A 150 -1.15 -16.52 4.92
C PHE A 150 -1.41 -18.01 5.18
N ASP A 151 -0.98 -18.48 6.36
CA ASP A 151 -1.18 -19.84 6.85
C ASP A 151 -2.65 -20.07 7.28
N LEU A 152 -2.92 -21.18 7.95
CA LEU A 152 -4.27 -21.51 8.43
C LEU A 152 -4.65 -20.77 9.72
N ASP A 153 -3.72 -20.09 10.39
CA ASP A 153 -3.98 -19.46 11.67
C ASP A 153 -4.57 -18.05 11.51
N ARG A 154 -5.58 -17.74 12.31
CA ARG A 154 -6.24 -16.44 12.39
C ARG A 154 -6.23 -15.96 13.84
N PHE A 155 -5.37 -14.99 14.12
CA PHE A 155 -5.29 -14.35 15.43
C PHE A 155 -6.40 -13.29 15.53
N VAL A 156 -7.27 -13.43 16.53
CA VAL A 156 -8.46 -12.58 16.70
C VAL A 156 -8.41 -11.87 18.05
N GLN A 157 -8.44 -10.55 17.99
CA GLN A 157 -8.62 -9.64 19.10
C GLN A 157 -9.89 -8.82 18.85
N ILE A 158 -10.74 -8.67 19.86
CA ILE A 158 -11.94 -7.84 19.78
C ILE A 158 -11.84 -6.79 20.89
N ASP A 159 -11.78 -5.55 20.44
CA ASP A 159 -11.68 -4.37 21.29
C ASP A 159 -13.04 -3.67 21.31
N ILE A 160 -13.53 -3.38 22.52
CA ILE A 160 -14.79 -2.71 22.80
C ILE A 160 -14.48 -1.28 23.24
N ASP A 161 -14.51 -0.35 22.29
CA ASP A 161 -14.29 1.07 22.55
C ASP A 161 -15.50 1.68 23.26
N ASP A 162 -15.34 2.93 23.70
CA ASP A 162 -16.42 3.75 24.23
C ASP A 162 -17.09 3.19 25.48
N MET A 163 -16.38 2.39 26.28
CA MET A 163 -16.92 1.94 27.56
C MET A 163 -17.13 3.13 28.50
N PHE A 164 -18.34 3.19 29.07
CA PHE A 164 -18.94 4.29 29.77
C PHE A 164 -19.32 5.50 28.91
N VAL A 165 -19.14 5.49 27.60
CA VAL A 165 -19.51 6.60 26.71
C VAL A 165 -20.84 6.28 26.00
N GLY A 166 -21.69 7.29 25.84
CA GLY A 166 -22.97 7.12 25.13
C GLY A 166 -24.10 7.97 25.71
N GLN A 167 -25.17 8.12 24.93
CA GLN A 167 -26.39 8.78 25.36
C GLN A 167 -27.21 7.88 26.29
N LEU A 168 -28.11 8.49 27.07
CA LEU A 168 -29.04 7.75 27.92
C LEU A 168 -29.89 6.78 27.08
N GLY A 169 -30.00 5.55 27.54
CA GLY A 169 -30.74 4.48 26.87
C GLY A 169 -29.93 3.71 25.83
N THR A 170 -28.65 4.05 25.59
CA THR A 170 -27.78 3.33 24.64
C THR A 170 -26.66 2.53 25.31
N ARG A 171 -26.55 2.62 26.64
CA ARG A 171 -25.45 2.01 27.39
C ARG A 171 -25.81 0.61 27.83
N ILE A 172 -24.78 -0.17 28.14
CA ILE A 172 -24.96 -1.51 28.68
C ILE A 172 -25.62 -1.47 30.06
N VAL A 173 -26.42 -2.49 30.36
CA VAL A 173 -26.95 -2.75 31.70
C VAL A 173 -26.34 -4.04 32.25
N ARG A 174 -26.63 -4.37 33.51
CA ARG A 174 -26.14 -5.60 34.17
C ARG A 174 -26.28 -6.86 33.32
N ASN A 175 -27.47 -7.07 32.73
CA ASN A 175 -27.75 -8.25 31.91
C ASN A 175 -26.88 -8.33 30.65
N ASP A 176 -26.36 -7.20 30.15
CA ASP A 176 -25.47 -7.17 28.99
C ASP A 176 -24.06 -7.59 29.40
N VAL A 177 -23.60 -7.19 30.59
CA VAL A 177 -22.31 -7.65 31.15
C VAL A 177 -22.32 -9.17 31.32
N ASP A 178 -23.40 -9.74 31.85
CA ASP A 178 -23.54 -11.20 31.98
C ASP A 178 -23.48 -11.89 30.61
N ALA A 179 -24.12 -11.31 29.60
CA ALA A 179 -24.10 -11.83 28.23
C ALA A 179 -22.72 -11.74 27.57
N MET A 180 -21.96 -10.66 27.84
CA MET A 180 -20.58 -10.54 27.39
C MET A 180 -19.72 -11.66 27.97
N ILE A 181 -19.84 -11.96 29.27
CA ILE A 181 -19.11 -13.05 29.95
C ILE A 181 -19.52 -14.42 29.37
N GLU A 182 -20.81 -14.65 29.14
CA GLU A 182 -21.31 -15.87 28.50
C GLU A 182 -20.75 -16.02 27.08
N THR A 183 -20.74 -14.93 26.30
CA THR A 183 -20.19 -14.92 24.95
C THR A 183 -18.70 -15.25 24.93
N GLN A 184 -17.90 -14.70 25.85
CA GLN A 184 -16.49 -15.10 25.98
C GLN A 184 -16.35 -16.59 26.25
N THR A 185 -17.19 -17.15 27.13
CA THR A 185 -17.18 -18.58 27.48
C THR A 185 -17.44 -19.45 26.25
N LYS A 186 -18.45 -19.09 25.44
CA LYS A 186 -18.73 -19.79 24.16
C LYS A 186 -17.62 -19.63 23.14
N LEU A 187 -17.04 -18.43 23.03
CA LEU A 187 -15.91 -18.18 22.13
C LEU A 187 -14.66 -18.97 22.55
N ARG A 188 -14.43 -19.17 23.85
CA ARG A 188 -13.31 -19.98 24.37
C ARG A 188 -13.37 -21.45 23.95
N GLU A 189 -14.55 -22.00 23.71
CA GLU A 189 -14.69 -23.33 23.12
C GLU A 189 -14.11 -23.43 21.70
N ARG A 190 -13.99 -22.29 21.01
CA ARG A 190 -13.53 -22.21 19.63
C ARG A 190 -12.18 -21.51 19.47
N ILE A 191 -11.83 -20.63 20.38
CA ILE A 191 -10.66 -19.77 20.42
C ILE A 191 -10.12 -19.82 21.85
N GLU A 192 -9.19 -20.73 22.13
CA GLU A 192 -8.66 -20.95 23.47
C GLU A 192 -8.14 -19.65 24.09
N GLY A 193 -8.49 -19.40 25.35
CA GLY A 193 -8.04 -18.22 26.11
C GLY A 193 -8.68 -16.89 25.72
N PHE A 194 -9.64 -16.86 24.79
CA PHE A 194 -10.27 -15.63 24.31
C PHE A 194 -10.79 -14.74 25.44
N THR A 195 -10.45 -13.45 25.38
CA THR A 195 -10.89 -12.42 26.33
C THR A 195 -11.06 -11.09 25.59
N PHE A 196 -12.17 -10.38 25.82
CA PHE A 196 -12.43 -9.05 25.27
C PHE A 196 -11.49 -8.02 25.91
N ASN A 197 -11.10 -7.03 25.11
CA ASN A 197 -10.39 -5.86 25.59
C ASN A 197 -11.37 -4.68 25.63
N VAL A 198 -11.47 -4.01 26.77
CA VAL A 198 -12.45 -2.95 27.03
C VAL A 198 -11.76 -1.58 27.13
N GLY A 199 -12.12 -0.69 26.21
CA GLY A 199 -11.60 0.67 26.11
C GLY A 199 -12.44 1.65 26.91
N PHE A 200 -11.87 2.26 27.96
CA PHE A 200 -12.64 3.07 28.90
C PHE A 200 -12.33 4.56 28.88
N SER A 201 -13.39 5.35 29.08
CA SER A 201 -13.35 6.78 29.40
C SER A 201 -13.99 7.06 30.76
N GLY A 202 -13.18 7.06 31.82
CA GLY A 202 -13.67 7.07 33.20
C GLY A 202 -14.50 8.30 33.60
N TYR A 203 -14.44 9.41 32.85
CA TYR A 203 -15.22 10.61 33.13
C TYR A 203 -16.73 10.35 33.12
N TYR A 204 -17.16 9.40 32.30
CA TYR A 204 -18.57 9.10 32.05
C TYR A 204 -19.10 7.92 32.88
N PHE A 205 -18.30 7.39 33.79
CA PHE A 205 -18.74 6.36 34.74
C PHE A 205 -19.94 6.87 35.55
N ARG A 206 -21.00 6.06 35.65
CA ARG A 206 -22.27 6.36 36.32
C ARG A 206 -23.02 7.60 35.80
N ARG A 207 -22.89 7.93 34.51
CA ARG A 207 -23.66 9.02 33.88
C ARG A 207 -24.94 8.58 33.16
N GLY A 208 -25.26 7.29 33.22
CA GLY A 208 -26.48 6.71 32.64
C GLY A 208 -27.73 6.89 33.50
N ASN A 209 -28.83 6.26 33.10
CA ASN A 209 -30.00 6.03 33.96
C ASN A 209 -29.68 5.00 35.06
N GLU A 210 -30.60 4.76 36.00
CA GLU A 210 -30.35 3.86 37.14
C GLU A 210 -29.87 2.45 36.73
N LEU A 211 -30.46 1.86 35.69
CA LEU A 211 -30.07 0.53 35.21
C LEU A 211 -28.67 0.55 34.56
N GLU A 212 -28.36 1.60 33.81
CA GLU A 212 -27.05 1.80 33.18
C GLU A 212 -25.96 2.08 34.23
N GLN A 213 -26.26 2.84 35.28
CA GLN A 213 -25.32 3.08 36.39
C GLN A 213 -24.98 1.78 37.12
N ARG A 214 -25.99 0.95 37.41
CA ARG A 214 -25.78 -0.39 37.97
C ARG A 214 -25.01 -1.30 37.01
N GLY A 215 -25.20 -1.13 35.69
CA GLY A 215 -24.43 -1.81 34.67
C GLY A 215 -22.95 -1.42 34.70
N ASP A 216 -22.64 -0.13 34.75
CA ASP A 216 -21.28 0.40 34.87
C ASP A 216 -20.59 -0.16 36.13
N GLU A 217 -21.27 -0.11 37.28
CA GLU A 217 -20.77 -0.63 38.56
C GLU A 217 -20.47 -2.12 38.49
N TYR A 218 -21.42 -2.90 38.00
CA TYR A 218 -21.29 -4.34 37.89
C TYR A 218 -20.19 -4.75 36.90
N LEU A 219 -19.99 -4.01 35.80
CA LEU A 219 -18.86 -4.25 34.89
C LEU A 219 -17.51 -4.07 35.61
N VAL A 220 -17.39 -3.02 36.45
CA VAL A 220 -16.17 -2.78 37.23
C VAL A 220 -15.98 -3.82 38.33
N GLU A 221 -17.05 -4.31 38.96
CA GLU A 221 -17.00 -5.45 39.87
C GLU A 221 -16.47 -6.70 39.16
N MET A 222 -16.88 -6.92 37.90
CA MET A 222 -16.50 -8.05 37.07
C MET A 222 -15.22 -7.82 36.24
N LYS A 223 -14.46 -6.75 36.51
CA LYS A 223 -13.31 -6.29 35.70
C LYS A 223 -12.28 -7.37 35.36
N ASP A 224 -12.06 -8.36 36.23
CA ASP A 224 -11.05 -9.41 36.08
C ASP A 224 -11.44 -10.45 35.01
N ASN A 225 -12.68 -10.40 34.49
CA ASN A 225 -13.12 -11.18 33.33
C ASN A 225 -12.71 -10.56 31.98
N PHE A 226 -12.16 -9.35 31.99
CA PHE A 226 -11.85 -8.55 30.81
C PHE A 226 -10.42 -8.03 30.89
N ASN A 227 -9.82 -7.73 29.74
CA ASN A 227 -8.65 -6.87 29.71
C ASN A 227 -9.09 -5.43 29.47
N TRP A 228 -8.31 -4.45 29.92
CA TRP A 228 -8.67 -3.03 29.79
C TRP A 228 -7.61 -2.22 29.08
N PHE A 229 -8.01 -1.19 28.33
CA PHE A 229 -7.08 -0.21 27.77
C PHE A 229 -7.66 1.22 27.88
N PRO A 230 -6.81 2.24 28.00
CA PRO A 230 -7.27 3.62 28.09
C PRO A 230 -7.81 4.13 26.76
N HIS A 231 -8.93 4.86 26.81
CA HIS A 231 -9.57 5.50 25.67
C HIS A 231 -9.83 7.01 25.91
N MET A 232 -8.84 7.70 26.49
CA MET A 232 -8.92 9.09 26.98
C MET A 232 -9.97 9.32 28.09
N TRP A 233 -9.80 10.37 28.89
CA TRP A 233 -10.69 10.64 30.03
C TRP A 233 -12.10 11.03 29.61
N LYS A 234 -12.25 12.07 28.77
CA LYS A 234 -13.54 12.59 28.30
C LYS A 234 -13.86 12.17 26.87
N HIS A 235 -13.25 11.09 26.38
CA HIS A 235 -13.31 10.74 24.96
C HIS A 235 -12.84 11.93 24.09
N ASN A 236 -11.73 12.55 24.52
CA ASN A 236 -11.14 13.72 23.85
C ASN A 236 -10.52 13.33 22.51
N HIS A 237 -10.72 14.14 21.47
CA HIS A 237 -9.98 13.96 20.22
C HIS A 237 -8.59 14.58 20.34
N ALA A 238 -7.57 13.87 19.86
CA ALA A 238 -6.18 14.29 20.03
C ALA A 238 -5.84 15.60 19.31
N GLN A 239 -6.49 15.86 18.16
CA GLN A 239 -6.23 17.03 17.32
C GLN A 239 -6.72 18.36 17.91
N ASP A 240 -7.65 18.32 18.86
CA ASP A 240 -8.26 19.51 19.45
C ASP A 240 -7.43 20.10 20.61
N HIS A 241 -6.30 19.47 20.96
CA HIS A 241 -5.61 19.70 22.21
C HIS A 241 -4.08 19.69 22.09
N ASP A 242 -3.42 20.44 22.96
CA ASP A 242 -1.95 20.44 23.07
C ASP A 242 -1.43 19.28 23.94
N LEU A 243 -0.11 19.15 23.98
CA LEU A 243 0.59 18.12 24.75
C LEU A 243 0.26 18.16 26.25
N GLN A 244 0.14 19.34 26.85
CA GLN A 244 -0.05 19.46 28.30
C GLN A 244 -1.47 19.07 28.70
N TYR A 245 -2.45 19.50 27.91
CA TYR A 245 -3.84 19.08 28.08
C TYR A 245 -3.97 17.56 27.93
N LEU A 246 -3.40 16.96 26.87
CA LEU A 246 -3.45 15.52 26.64
C LEU A 246 -2.86 14.74 27.82
N LYS A 247 -1.72 15.17 28.37
CA LYS A 247 -1.15 14.55 29.57
C LYS A 247 -2.09 14.66 30.77
N ALA A 248 -2.65 15.85 31.02
CA ALA A 248 -3.52 16.08 32.18
C ALA A 248 -4.76 15.18 32.13
N VAL A 249 -5.44 15.08 30.98
CA VAL A 249 -6.61 14.20 30.84
C VAL A 249 -6.21 12.72 30.91
N MET A 250 -5.07 12.32 30.35
CA MET A 250 -4.60 10.94 30.47
C MET A 250 -4.30 10.56 31.93
N VAL A 251 -3.72 11.46 32.73
CA VAL A 251 -3.48 11.25 34.17
C VAL A 251 -4.80 11.04 34.90
N GLN A 252 -5.85 11.81 34.61
CA GLN A 252 -7.18 11.61 35.21
C GLN A 252 -7.74 10.21 34.90
N ASN A 253 -7.63 9.76 33.65
CA ASN A 253 -8.09 8.43 33.27
C ASN A 253 -7.23 7.31 33.91
N ARG A 254 -5.93 7.56 34.12
CA ARG A 254 -5.04 6.64 34.84
C ARG A 254 -5.41 6.51 36.31
N LEU A 255 -5.66 7.63 36.99
CA LEU A 255 -6.12 7.61 38.38
C LEU A 255 -7.43 6.83 38.54
N PHE A 256 -8.35 6.94 37.58
CA PHE A 256 -9.56 6.11 37.56
C PHE A 256 -9.23 4.61 37.50
N ALA A 257 -8.36 4.21 36.56
CA ALA A 257 -7.96 2.82 36.43
C ALA A 257 -7.25 2.27 37.67
N ASP A 258 -6.36 3.07 38.28
CA ASP A 258 -5.62 2.71 39.48
C ASP A 258 -6.56 2.57 40.70
N ASN A 259 -7.52 3.50 40.84
CA ASN A 259 -8.51 3.46 41.92
C ASN A 259 -9.38 2.20 41.88
N PHE A 260 -9.83 1.82 40.69
CA PHE A 260 -10.61 0.59 40.50
C PHE A 260 -9.75 -0.65 40.29
N LYS A 261 -8.41 -0.51 40.25
CA LYS A 261 -7.44 -1.58 39.96
C LYS A 261 -7.82 -2.38 38.71
N LEU A 262 -8.08 -1.69 37.60
CA LEU A 262 -8.45 -2.33 36.33
C LEU A 262 -7.25 -3.13 35.78
N PRO A 263 -7.45 -4.37 35.27
CA PRO A 263 -6.38 -5.15 34.66
C PRO A 263 -6.03 -4.61 33.26
N LEU A 264 -5.11 -3.64 33.23
CA LEU A 264 -4.69 -2.96 32.01
C LEU A 264 -3.79 -3.86 31.15
N VAL A 265 -4.02 -3.84 29.83
CA VAL A 265 -3.08 -4.37 28.84
C VAL A 265 -1.85 -3.46 28.81
N GLU A 266 -0.70 -4.01 29.18
CA GLU A 266 0.55 -3.25 29.23
C GLU A 266 0.89 -2.64 27.87
N GLY A 267 1.18 -1.33 27.86
CA GLY A 267 1.64 -0.61 26.69
C GLY A 267 0.63 -0.47 25.55
N TYR A 268 -0.64 -0.83 25.74
CA TYR A 268 -1.71 -0.71 24.75
C TYR A 268 -2.65 0.44 25.06
N ALA A 269 -2.90 1.31 24.06
CA ALA A 269 -3.84 2.42 24.17
C ALA A 269 -4.50 2.66 22.80
N ILE A 270 -5.72 3.20 22.79
CA ILE A 270 -6.43 3.57 21.56
C ILE A 270 -6.95 4.99 21.71
N SER A 271 -6.76 5.81 20.68
CA SER A 271 -7.26 7.19 20.64
C SER A 271 -8.71 7.20 20.16
N PRO A 272 -9.61 7.98 20.76
CA PRO A 272 -10.95 8.22 20.24
C PRO A 272 -10.98 8.53 18.74
N GLN A 273 -11.85 7.83 18.00
CA GLN A 273 -11.97 7.90 16.53
C GLN A 273 -10.63 7.67 15.78
N HIS A 274 -9.63 7.09 16.45
CA HIS A 274 -8.27 6.95 15.94
C HIS A 274 -7.56 8.28 15.60
N GLY A 275 -8.11 9.40 16.09
CA GLY A 275 -7.56 10.74 15.91
C GLY A 275 -6.14 10.85 16.43
N GLY A 276 -5.24 11.37 15.60
CA GLY A 276 -3.82 11.54 15.92
C GLY A 276 -2.95 10.29 15.83
N VAL A 277 -3.55 9.09 15.64
CA VAL A 277 -2.80 7.86 15.31
C VAL A 277 -2.43 7.88 13.83
N TYR A 278 -3.41 8.17 12.98
CA TYR A 278 -3.17 8.53 11.58
C TYR A 278 -4.32 9.43 11.08
N PRO A 279 -4.05 10.62 10.51
CA PRO A 279 -2.75 11.30 10.40
C PRO A 279 -2.08 11.49 11.77
N ILE A 280 -0.74 11.43 11.77
CA ILE A 280 0.05 11.40 13.01
C ILE A 280 0.07 12.77 13.69
N ILE A 281 -0.05 12.76 15.02
CA ILE A 281 0.15 13.93 15.89
C ILE A 281 1.19 13.58 16.94
N ASP A 282 2.37 14.21 16.86
CA ASP A 282 3.52 13.94 17.74
C ASP A 282 3.16 14.03 19.24
N HIS A 283 2.35 15.02 19.61
CA HIS A 283 1.93 15.22 21.01
C HIS A 283 1.16 14.02 21.58
N LEU A 284 0.37 13.31 20.77
CA LEU A 284 -0.34 12.11 21.20
C LEU A 284 0.65 11.01 21.60
N TYR A 285 1.61 10.71 20.72
CA TYR A 285 2.63 9.69 20.94
C TYR A 285 3.52 10.00 22.15
N ILE A 286 3.87 11.28 22.35
CA ILE A 286 4.65 11.73 23.51
C ILE A 286 3.83 11.54 24.80
N ALA A 287 2.56 11.99 24.83
CA ALA A 287 1.71 11.88 26.01
C ALA A 287 1.45 10.41 26.38
N TRP A 288 1.14 9.57 25.38
CA TRP A 288 0.94 8.13 25.55
C TRP A 288 2.13 7.42 26.18
N LYS A 289 3.34 7.67 25.67
CA LYS A 289 4.54 7.10 26.26
C LYS A 289 4.76 7.52 27.71
N GLN A 290 4.58 8.80 28.00
CA GLN A 290 4.88 9.33 29.33
C GLN A 290 3.84 8.92 30.37
N ILE A 291 2.56 8.85 30.00
CA ILE A 291 1.48 8.55 30.95
C ILE A 291 1.12 7.07 30.99
N TRP A 292 1.16 6.36 29.86
CA TRP A 292 0.72 4.97 29.77
C TRP A 292 1.83 3.97 29.43
N GLY A 293 3.04 4.45 29.13
CA GLY A 293 4.12 3.56 28.65
C GLY A 293 3.78 2.93 27.29
N THR A 294 2.91 3.54 26.50
CA THR A 294 2.38 2.96 25.26
C THR A 294 3.51 2.67 24.27
N ASN A 295 3.54 1.44 23.79
CA ASN A 295 4.42 0.96 22.73
C ASN A 295 3.64 0.21 21.62
N LEU A 296 2.33 0.09 21.78
CA LEU A 296 1.41 -0.57 20.86
C LEU A 296 0.09 0.20 20.78
N THR A 297 -0.43 0.40 19.58
CA THR A 297 -1.80 0.86 19.33
C THR A 297 -2.31 0.23 18.02
N SER A 298 -3.54 0.57 17.62
CA SER A 298 -4.10 0.13 16.36
C SER A 298 -4.93 1.23 15.69
N THR A 299 -5.07 1.16 14.36
CA THR A 299 -5.90 2.10 13.60
C THR A 299 -6.43 1.49 12.31
N GLU A 300 -7.63 1.88 11.93
CA GLU A 300 -8.24 1.62 10.63
C GLU A 300 -7.88 2.67 9.57
N GLU A 301 -7.23 3.78 9.96
CA GLU A 301 -7.01 4.95 9.10
C GLU A 301 -5.77 4.84 8.21
N TYR A 302 -4.82 3.94 8.53
CA TYR A 302 -3.55 3.85 7.82
C TYR A 302 -3.49 2.70 6.80
N PRO A 303 -2.97 2.93 5.57
CA PRO A 303 -2.64 4.25 4.99
C PRO A 303 -3.88 5.06 4.58
N HIS A 304 -5.04 4.39 4.55
CA HIS A 304 -6.35 4.99 4.33
C HIS A 304 -7.44 4.05 4.87
N PHE A 305 -8.59 4.60 5.26
CA PHE A 305 -9.75 3.82 5.76
C PHE A 305 -10.23 2.74 4.77
N LYS A 306 -10.20 3.03 3.46
CA LYS A 306 -10.59 2.11 2.39
C LYS A 306 -9.53 2.01 1.26
N PRO A 307 -9.41 0.86 0.58
CA PRO A 307 -10.06 -0.42 0.90
C PRO A 307 -9.42 -1.07 2.13
N MET A 308 -10.21 -1.81 2.92
CA MET A 308 -9.74 -2.38 4.19
C MET A 308 -8.55 -3.33 4.03
N GLY A 309 -8.52 -4.12 2.94
CA GLY A 309 -7.42 -5.03 2.62
C GLY A 309 -6.09 -4.34 2.32
N SER A 310 -6.06 -3.01 2.25
CA SER A 310 -4.85 -2.19 2.08
C SER A 310 -4.31 -1.63 3.39
N ARG A 311 -4.97 -1.85 4.53
CA ARG A 311 -4.48 -1.41 5.85
C ARG A 311 -3.24 -2.20 6.25
N ARG A 312 -2.24 -1.53 6.81
CA ARG A 312 -0.90 -2.08 7.08
C ARG A 312 -0.44 -1.63 8.47
N ALA A 313 0.59 -2.26 9.01
CA ALA A 313 1.25 -1.70 10.19
C ALA A 313 2.21 -0.55 9.82
N PHE A 314 2.66 0.17 10.84
CA PHE A 314 3.85 1.02 10.81
C PHE A 314 4.40 1.22 12.24
N GLU A 315 5.63 1.69 12.36
CA GLU A 315 6.19 2.15 13.63
C GLU A 315 6.48 3.66 13.54
N TYR A 316 6.09 4.38 14.58
CA TYR A 316 6.37 5.82 14.71
C TYR A 316 6.73 6.14 16.16
N MET A 317 7.86 6.84 16.35
CA MET A 317 8.44 7.10 17.67
C MET A 317 8.45 5.84 18.54
N ASN A 318 8.94 4.67 18.08
CA ASN A 318 8.95 3.40 18.84
C ASN A 318 7.57 2.94 19.38
N VAL A 319 6.47 3.38 18.79
CA VAL A 319 5.13 2.84 19.02
C VAL A 319 4.73 2.11 17.76
N SER A 320 4.46 0.81 17.87
CA SER A 320 3.97 0.01 16.75
C SER A 320 2.47 0.22 16.60
N VAL A 321 2.02 0.50 15.40
CA VAL A 321 0.61 0.70 15.05
C VAL A 321 0.18 -0.46 14.17
N LEU A 322 -0.73 -1.30 14.67
CA LEU A 322 -1.25 -2.45 13.92
C LEU A 322 -2.53 -2.09 13.15
N PRO A 323 -2.81 -2.74 12.01
CA PRO A 323 -4.01 -2.46 11.24
C PRO A 323 -5.27 -2.98 11.94
N ARG A 324 -6.21 -2.07 12.21
CA ARG A 324 -7.51 -2.38 12.81
C ARG A 324 -8.55 -2.67 11.73
N GLN A 325 -9.44 -3.62 12.01
CA GLN A 325 -10.47 -4.12 11.11
C GLN A 325 -11.85 -3.64 11.57
N THR A 326 -12.73 -3.36 10.60
CA THR A 326 -14.14 -3.09 10.88
C THR A 326 -14.94 -4.39 10.74
N CYS A 327 -15.92 -4.61 11.60
CA CYS A 327 -16.77 -5.80 11.58
C CYS A 327 -18.17 -5.58 10.96
N GLY A 328 -18.44 -4.39 10.41
CA GLY A 328 -19.76 -4.02 9.86
C GLY A 328 -20.77 -3.58 10.93
N LEU A 329 -20.36 -3.47 12.19
CA LEU A 329 -21.17 -2.91 13.27
C LEU A 329 -20.82 -1.44 13.47
N TYR A 330 -21.83 -0.61 13.79
CA TYR A 330 -21.68 0.83 13.95
C TYR A 330 -22.11 1.26 15.34
N THR A 331 -21.63 2.41 15.82
CA THR A 331 -21.98 2.96 17.15
C THR A 331 -23.47 3.21 17.33
N HIS A 332 -24.23 3.40 16.24
CA HIS A 332 -25.66 3.69 16.27
C HIS A 332 -26.55 2.45 16.02
N THR A 333 -25.96 1.27 15.76
CA THR A 333 -26.73 0.04 15.49
C THR A 333 -26.93 -0.76 16.77
N LEU A 334 -28.01 -0.45 17.49
CA LEU A 334 -28.41 -1.11 18.74
C LEU A 334 -29.40 -2.26 18.52
N TYR A 335 -30.16 -2.20 17.42
CA TYR A 335 -31.23 -3.16 17.09
C TYR A 335 -31.04 -3.76 15.69
N TYR A 336 -31.47 -5.01 15.49
CA TYR A 336 -31.39 -5.71 14.20
C TYR A 336 -32.13 -4.96 13.08
N HIS A 337 -33.29 -4.38 13.39
CA HIS A 337 -34.10 -3.65 12.41
C HIS A 337 -33.47 -2.30 12.02
N SER A 338 -32.57 -1.76 12.84
CA SER A 338 -31.85 -0.51 12.60
C SER A 338 -30.49 -0.71 11.93
N TYR A 339 -30.10 -1.96 11.66
CA TYR A 339 -28.88 -2.24 10.91
C TYR A 339 -28.98 -1.67 9.48
N PRO A 340 -27.94 -0.98 8.96
CA PRO A 340 -27.96 -0.45 7.60
C PRO A 340 -28.29 -1.52 6.56
N ASP A 341 -29.23 -1.23 5.67
CA ASP A 341 -29.76 -2.17 4.66
C ASP A 341 -30.53 -3.38 5.25
N GLY A 342 -30.85 -3.35 6.54
CA GLY A 342 -31.73 -4.27 7.24
C GLY A 342 -31.09 -5.61 7.66
N PHE A 343 -31.90 -6.46 8.30
CA PHE A 343 -31.44 -7.72 8.90
C PHE A 343 -30.79 -8.68 7.89
N LYS A 344 -31.24 -8.69 6.63
CA LYS A 344 -30.63 -9.51 5.58
C LYS A 344 -29.17 -9.10 5.32
N ALA A 345 -28.88 -7.80 5.29
CA ALA A 345 -27.52 -7.29 5.10
C ALA A 345 -26.62 -7.62 6.30
N PHE A 346 -27.18 -7.56 7.52
CA PHE A 346 -26.50 -8.03 8.73
C PHE A 346 -26.07 -9.50 8.63
N LEU A 347 -27.00 -10.39 8.26
CA LEU A 347 -26.69 -11.82 8.07
C LEU A 347 -25.69 -12.04 6.94
N GLN A 348 -25.83 -11.31 5.82
CA GLN A 348 -24.90 -11.41 4.69
C GLN A 348 -23.48 -10.98 5.05
N ASN A 349 -23.30 -9.96 5.90
CA ASN A 349 -21.99 -9.55 6.38
C ASN A 349 -21.26 -10.72 7.08
N ILE A 350 -21.97 -11.46 7.93
CA ILE A 350 -21.46 -12.62 8.69
C ILE A 350 -21.23 -13.82 7.76
N PHE A 351 -22.24 -14.19 6.98
CA PHE A 351 -22.30 -15.42 6.20
C PHE A 351 -21.82 -15.20 4.77
N GLY A 352 -20.51 -14.97 4.62
CA GLY A 352 -19.86 -14.88 3.31
C GLY A 352 -19.70 -13.48 2.74
N GLY A 353 -20.02 -12.44 3.51
CA GLY A 353 -19.86 -11.05 3.12
C GLY A 353 -18.53 -10.43 3.56
N GLN A 354 -18.57 -9.17 3.96
CA GLN A 354 -17.39 -8.36 4.23
C GLN A 354 -16.58 -8.86 5.45
N LEU A 355 -17.23 -9.26 6.53
CA LEU A 355 -16.55 -9.86 7.69
C LEU A 355 -15.87 -11.17 7.32
N PHE A 356 -16.52 -12.00 6.49
CA PHE A 356 -15.92 -13.23 5.95
C PHE A 356 -14.66 -12.91 5.14
N GLY A 357 -14.73 -12.01 4.15
CA GLY A 357 -13.56 -11.63 3.36
C GLY A 357 -12.41 -11.11 4.22
N THR A 358 -12.72 -10.37 5.28
CA THR A 358 -11.72 -9.83 6.23
C THR A 358 -11.01 -10.95 6.99
N LEU A 359 -11.76 -11.88 7.60
CA LEU A 359 -11.20 -13.02 8.34
C LEU A 359 -10.48 -14.01 7.43
N LEU A 360 -10.93 -14.18 6.18
CA LEU A 360 -10.25 -15.04 5.21
C LEU A 360 -8.86 -14.50 4.85
N MET A 361 -8.76 -13.20 4.54
CA MET A 361 -7.56 -12.61 3.97
C MET A 361 -6.51 -12.17 5.00
N ASN A 362 -6.90 -11.93 6.25
CA ASN A 362 -6.00 -11.36 7.26
C ASN A 362 -5.60 -12.40 8.32
N PRO A 363 -4.31 -12.72 8.47
CA PRO A 363 -3.83 -13.60 9.54
C PRO A 363 -4.00 -12.99 10.94
N PHE A 364 -3.91 -11.66 11.05
CA PHE A 364 -4.05 -10.92 12.29
C PHE A 364 -5.24 -9.96 12.20
N ASN A 365 -6.17 -10.07 13.15
CA ASN A 365 -7.43 -9.36 13.13
C ASN A 365 -7.66 -8.68 14.48
N ILE A 366 -7.53 -7.36 14.51
CA ILE A 366 -7.96 -6.53 15.64
C ILE A 366 -9.27 -5.87 15.22
N PHE A 367 -10.41 -6.35 15.74
CA PHE A 367 -11.71 -5.77 15.42
C PHE A 367 -12.06 -4.64 16.37
N MET A 368 -12.52 -3.54 15.78
CA MET A 368 -13.16 -2.46 16.52
C MET A 368 -14.66 -2.73 16.67
N THR A 369 -15.11 -2.68 17.93
CA THR A 369 -16.52 -2.64 18.33
C THR A 369 -16.70 -1.53 19.37
N HIS A 370 -17.94 -1.22 19.73
CA HIS A 370 -18.25 -0.20 20.73
C HIS A 370 -19.25 -0.74 21.74
N GLN A 371 -19.33 -0.13 22.93
CA GLN A 371 -20.28 -0.50 23.99
C GLN A 371 -21.72 -0.73 23.46
N GLN A 372 -22.20 0.12 22.55
CA GLN A 372 -23.54 0.05 21.97
C GLN A 372 -23.79 -1.27 21.20
N ASN A 373 -22.75 -1.94 20.70
CA ASN A 373 -22.88 -3.20 19.98
C ASN A 373 -23.17 -4.39 20.92
N TYR A 374 -23.02 -4.19 22.23
CA TYR A 374 -23.26 -5.16 23.30
C TYR A 374 -24.48 -4.81 24.15
N ALA A 375 -25.13 -3.67 23.88
CA ALA A 375 -26.41 -3.31 24.49
C ALA A 375 -27.58 -3.83 23.64
N HIS A 376 -28.78 -3.87 24.23
CA HIS A 376 -30.04 -4.21 23.55
C HIS A 376 -30.02 -5.56 22.81
N ASP A 377 -30.02 -5.55 21.47
CA ASP A 377 -30.07 -6.78 20.65
C ASP A 377 -28.72 -7.52 20.58
N ARG A 378 -27.65 -6.92 21.14
CA ARG A 378 -26.30 -7.52 21.27
C ARG A 378 -25.75 -8.04 19.95
N LEU A 379 -25.77 -7.16 18.94
CA LEU A 379 -25.37 -7.52 17.57
C LEU A 379 -23.94 -8.09 17.52
N ALA A 380 -23.01 -7.60 18.36
CA ALA A 380 -21.63 -8.11 18.41
C ALA A 380 -21.56 -9.59 18.84
N ASP A 381 -22.32 -9.97 19.88
CA ASP A 381 -22.35 -11.34 20.40
C ASP A 381 -22.85 -12.32 19.33
N TYR A 382 -23.89 -11.93 18.59
CA TYR A 382 -24.37 -12.73 17.47
C TYR A 382 -23.33 -12.78 16.34
N THR A 383 -22.75 -11.64 15.98
CA THR A 383 -21.83 -11.49 14.84
C THR A 383 -20.64 -12.43 14.96
N PHE A 384 -19.88 -12.34 16.05
CA PHE A 384 -18.62 -13.07 16.16
C PHE A 384 -18.81 -14.56 16.39
N ARG A 385 -19.78 -14.98 17.22
CA ARG A 385 -20.05 -16.42 17.41
C ARG A 385 -20.42 -17.09 16.09
N ASN A 386 -21.37 -16.52 15.36
CA ASN A 386 -21.82 -17.09 14.09
C ASN A 386 -20.76 -17.01 12.99
N ALA A 387 -19.94 -15.95 12.94
CA ALA A 387 -18.84 -15.86 11.98
C ALA A 387 -17.81 -16.98 12.22
N ILE A 388 -17.40 -17.18 13.48
CA ILE A 388 -16.42 -18.22 13.84
C ILE A 388 -16.96 -19.62 13.57
N ASP A 389 -18.22 -19.89 13.94
CA ASP A 389 -18.86 -21.18 13.65
C ASP A 389 -19.00 -21.41 12.15
N PHE A 390 -19.37 -20.38 11.37
CA PHE A 390 -19.45 -20.46 9.91
C PHE A 390 -18.10 -20.85 9.29
N PHE A 391 -17.01 -20.20 9.70
CA PHE A 391 -15.68 -20.59 9.22
C PHE A 391 -15.32 -22.01 9.63
N LYS A 392 -15.57 -22.41 10.87
CA LYS A 392 -15.29 -23.78 11.31
C LYS A 392 -16.08 -24.83 10.53
N CYS A 393 -17.29 -24.51 10.09
CA CYS A 393 -18.06 -25.40 9.24
C CYS A 393 -17.41 -25.60 7.86
N TYR A 394 -16.90 -24.53 7.22
CA TYR A 394 -16.54 -24.57 5.80
C TYR A 394 -15.04 -24.45 5.48
N THR A 395 -14.19 -24.17 6.46
CA THR A 395 -12.74 -24.00 6.26
C THR A 395 -11.90 -24.76 7.29
N ASN A 396 -10.63 -24.94 6.95
CA ASN A 396 -9.56 -25.48 7.79
C ASN A 396 -8.85 -24.39 8.61
N LEU A 397 -9.42 -23.18 8.71
CA LEU A 397 -8.79 -22.10 9.48
C LEU A 397 -8.89 -22.38 10.99
N ASN A 398 -7.82 -22.05 11.69
CA ASN A 398 -7.73 -22.13 13.13
C ASN A 398 -7.76 -20.74 13.73
N PHE A 399 -8.75 -20.45 14.56
CA PHE A 399 -8.82 -19.19 15.27
C PHE A 399 -8.08 -19.28 16.60
N LYS A 400 -7.22 -18.29 16.86
CA LYS A 400 -6.37 -18.22 18.04
C LYS A 400 -6.49 -16.85 18.70
N TYR A 401 -6.39 -16.85 20.02
CA TYR A 401 -6.23 -15.64 20.80
C TYR A 401 -4.81 -15.60 21.35
N ILE A 402 -4.18 -14.42 21.29
CA ILE A 402 -2.86 -14.16 21.87
C ILE A 402 -2.87 -12.76 22.48
N HIS A 403 -2.01 -12.54 23.47
CA HIS A 403 -1.90 -11.24 24.12
C HIS A 403 -1.47 -10.16 23.11
N PRO A 404 -1.97 -8.90 23.18
CA PRO A 404 -1.68 -7.86 22.18
C PRO A 404 -0.18 -7.63 21.90
N GLN A 405 0.67 -7.70 22.94
CA GLN A 405 2.13 -7.59 22.79
C GLN A 405 2.74 -8.73 21.95
N GLN A 406 2.22 -9.96 22.09
CA GLN A 406 2.65 -11.09 21.27
C GLN A 406 2.15 -10.91 19.82
N MET A 407 0.92 -10.41 19.65
CA MET A 407 0.36 -10.10 18.33
C MET A 407 1.23 -9.10 17.57
N ARG A 408 1.69 -8.03 18.23
CA ARG A 408 2.65 -7.07 17.67
C ARG A 408 3.91 -7.75 17.15
N ASN A 409 4.56 -8.54 17.98
CA ASN A 409 5.84 -9.17 17.62
C ASN A 409 5.65 -10.11 16.42
N MET A 410 4.64 -10.99 16.48
CA MET A 410 4.34 -11.93 15.40
C MET A 410 3.97 -11.23 14.09
N TYR A 411 3.19 -10.15 14.16
CA TYR A 411 2.84 -9.36 12.97
C TYR A 411 4.09 -8.78 12.31
N LEU A 412 4.93 -8.11 13.10
CA LEU A 412 6.10 -7.41 12.60
C LEU A 412 7.22 -8.34 12.13
N GLU A 413 7.29 -9.56 12.67
CA GLU A 413 8.15 -10.63 12.16
C GLU A 413 7.65 -11.16 10.80
N ARG A 414 6.33 -11.33 10.66
CA ARG A 414 5.71 -11.85 9.42
C ARG A 414 5.70 -10.81 8.29
N PHE A 415 5.54 -9.53 8.62
CA PHE A 415 5.42 -8.42 7.68
C PHE A 415 6.54 -7.37 7.90
N LEU A 416 7.80 -7.78 7.81
CA LEU A 416 8.99 -6.93 8.06
C LEU A 416 8.99 -5.58 7.34
N THR A 417 8.43 -5.51 6.13
CA THR A 417 8.37 -4.26 5.35
C THR A 417 7.36 -3.25 5.90
N GLU A 418 6.44 -3.68 6.75
CA GLU A 418 5.38 -2.86 7.34
C GLU A 418 5.79 -2.22 8.67
N LYS A 419 7.08 -2.26 9.03
CA LYS A 419 7.63 -1.41 10.09
C LYS A 419 7.77 0.05 9.64
N LYS A 420 8.08 0.25 8.36
CA LYS A 420 8.35 1.57 7.81
C LYS A 420 7.05 2.25 7.39
N ILE A 421 6.79 3.42 7.96
CA ILE A 421 5.68 4.27 7.53
C ILE A 421 5.84 4.67 6.06
N VAL A 422 4.70 4.85 5.39
CA VAL A 422 4.57 5.44 4.07
C VAL A 422 3.55 6.55 4.19
N TRP A 423 4.04 7.79 4.23
CA TRP A 423 3.20 8.98 4.36
C TRP A 423 2.24 9.14 3.19
N THR A 424 0.98 9.35 3.52
CA THR A 424 -0.06 9.79 2.59
C THR A 424 -0.41 11.25 2.84
N ASN A 425 -1.01 11.89 1.83
CA ASN A 425 -1.52 13.25 2.00
C ASN A 425 -2.86 13.23 2.73
N ALA A 426 -2.88 13.71 3.97
CA ALA A 426 -4.10 13.83 4.77
C ALA A 426 -5.18 14.67 4.07
N CYS A 427 -4.77 15.62 3.22
CA CYS A 427 -5.68 16.53 2.53
C CYS A 427 -6.40 15.91 1.32
N ASP A 428 -6.01 14.71 0.87
CA ASP A 428 -6.73 13.99 -0.20
C ASP A 428 -7.93 13.17 0.35
N ASP A 429 -8.12 13.09 1.67
CA ASP A 429 -9.24 12.37 2.31
C ASP A 429 -10.04 13.30 3.27
N PRO A 430 -11.34 13.55 3.00
CA PRO A 430 -12.20 14.33 3.88
C PRO A 430 -12.26 13.86 5.33
N ARG A 431 -12.04 12.56 5.59
CA ARG A 431 -11.99 12.01 6.96
C ARG A 431 -10.70 12.45 7.65
N HIS A 432 -9.55 12.25 7.01
CA HIS A 432 -8.26 12.70 7.53
C HIS A 432 -8.18 14.23 7.72
N VAL A 433 -8.82 15.03 6.87
CA VAL A 433 -8.91 16.50 7.04
C VAL A 433 -9.55 16.90 8.37
N LYS A 434 -10.48 16.09 8.92
CA LYS A 434 -11.10 16.34 10.23
C LYS A 434 -10.22 15.90 11.41
N MET A 435 -9.15 15.17 11.14
CA MET A 435 -8.26 14.55 12.14
C MET A 435 -6.90 15.25 12.24
N VAL A 436 -6.61 16.22 11.36
CA VAL A 436 -5.40 17.04 11.45
C VAL A 436 -5.58 18.20 12.43
N VAL A 437 -4.49 18.64 13.06
CA VAL A 437 -4.49 19.76 14.02
C VAL A 437 -4.89 21.09 13.37
N ASP A 438 -4.44 21.34 12.15
CA ASP A 438 -4.71 22.57 11.41
C ASP A 438 -5.16 22.22 9.99
N SER A 439 -6.46 22.17 9.77
CA SER A 439 -7.05 21.86 8.47
C SER A 439 -6.87 22.99 7.44
N SER A 440 -6.52 24.22 7.86
CA SER A 440 -6.24 25.33 6.93
C SER A 440 -5.03 25.04 6.05
N LYS A 441 -4.11 24.21 6.55
CA LYS A 441 -2.96 23.70 5.80
C LYS A 441 -3.34 22.89 4.57
N CYS A 442 -4.55 22.36 4.46
CA CYS A 442 -5.01 21.69 3.25
C CYS A 442 -5.32 22.67 2.09
N ASN A 443 -5.43 23.96 2.38
CA ASN A 443 -5.59 25.02 1.38
C ASN A 443 -4.25 25.55 0.87
N ARG A 444 -3.13 24.96 1.27
CA ARG A 444 -1.81 25.40 0.82
C ARG A 444 -1.67 25.27 -0.70
N THR A 445 -1.25 26.34 -1.33
CA THR A 445 -0.96 26.40 -2.77
C THR A 445 0.53 26.19 -3.07
N ASN A 446 1.38 26.34 -2.05
CA ASN A 446 2.83 26.19 -2.14
C ASN A 446 3.28 24.72 -2.02
N VAL A 447 2.75 23.83 -2.85
CA VAL A 447 3.15 22.41 -2.87
C VAL A 447 3.77 22.02 -4.19
N PRO A 448 4.83 21.19 -4.18
CA PRO A 448 5.45 20.73 -5.40
C PRO A 448 4.46 19.90 -6.22
N ASN A 449 4.31 20.27 -7.49
CA ASN A 449 3.47 19.58 -8.46
C ASN A 449 4.28 19.01 -9.64
N LEU A 450 5.60 19.23 -9.62
CA LEU A 450 6.58 18.62 -10.53
C LEU A 450 7.76 18.05 -9.72
N ILE A 451 8.19 16.84 -10.05
CA ILE A 451 9.35 16.20 -9.41
C ILE A 451 10.33 15.77 -10.49
N ILE A 452 11.54 16.33 -10.44
CA ILE A 452 12.64 15.95 -11.34
C ILE A 452 13.43 14.82 -10.68
N LEU A 453 13.20 13.59 -11.15
CA LEU A 453 13.61 12.36 -10.47
C LEU A 453 15.08 11.96 -10.67
N GLY A 454 15.74 12.50 -11.69
CA GLY A 454 17.04 12.02 -12.14
C GLY A 454 16.97 11.23 -13.46
N PRO A 455 17.83 10.21 -13.64
CA PRO A 455 18.88 9.76 -12.72
C PRO A 455 20.01 10.79 -12.50
N GLN A 456 20.91 10.50 -11.56
CA GLN A 456 22.11 11.31 -11.35
C GLN A 456 22.99 11.34 -12.61
N LYS A 457 23.66 12.48 -12.83
CA LYS A 457 24.63 12.73 -13.91
C LYS A 457 24.05 12.87 -15.32
N THR A 458 22.77 13.17 -15.43
CA THR A 458 22.08 13.42 -16.71
C THR A 458 21.70 14.89 -16.94
N GLY A 459 22.21 15.82 -16.13
CA GLY A 459 21.93 17.26 -16.30
C GLY A 459 20.76 17.81 -15.49
N THR A 460 20.31 17.09 -14.47
CA THR A 460 19.20 17.48 -13.58
C THR A 460 19.33 18.89 -12.97
N THR A 461 20.52 19.28 -12.51
CA THR A 461 20.75 20.65 -11.99
C THR A 461 20.63 21.71 -13.09
N ALA A 462 21.03 21.40 -14.33
CA ALA A 462 20.90 22.34 -15.45
C ALA A 462 19.43 22.59 -15.78
N ILE A 463 18.63 21.51 -15.85
CA ILE A 463 17.18 21.62 -16.09
C ILE A 463 16.49 22.39 -14.97
N GLY A 464 16.77 22.09 -13.70
CA GLY A 464 16.20 22.86 -12.58
C GLY A 464 16.58 24.34 -12.62
N THR A 465 17.85 24.65 -12.96
CA THR A 465 18.33 26.03 -13.06
C THR A 465 17.64 26.79 -14.18
N PHE A 466 17.52 26.20 -15.38
CA PHE A 466 16.88 26.87 -16.50
C PHE A 466 15.36 26.94 -16.36
N LEU A 467 14.72 25.93 -15.76
CA LEU A 467 13.29 25.96 -15.47
C LEU A 467 12.94 27.11 -14.50
N SER A 468 13.81 27.40 -13.54
CA SER A 468 13.66 28.51 -12.59
C SER A 468 13.78 29.90 -13.22
N LEU A 469 14.17 30.01 -14.50
CA LEU A 469 14.16 31.28 -15.25
C LEU A 469 12.74 31.66 -15.70
N HIS A 470 11.81 30.71 -15.74
CA HIS A 470 10.44 30.96 -16.16
C HIS A 470 9.68 31.74 -15.06
N PRO A 471 9.00 32.85 -15.37
CA PRO A 471 8.38 33.75 -14.39
C PRO A 471 7.19 33.16 -13.63
N ASN A 472 6.76 31.95 -13.98
CA ASN A 472 5.62 31.24 -13.38
C ASN A 472 6.05 29.91 -12.75
N VAL A 473 7.31 29.81 -12.34
CA VAL A 473 7.91 28.60 -11.73
C VAL A 473 8.64 28.95 -10.44
N SER A 474 8.41 28.16 -9.39
CA SER A 474 9.16 28.20 -8.12
C SER A 474 9.80 26.85 -7.80
N THR A 475 10.71 26.82 -6.84
CA THR A 475 11.32 25.59 -6.30
C THR A 475 11.46 25.67 -4.78
N ASN A 476 11.97 24.60 -4.15
CA ASN A 476 12.21 24.55 -2.72
C ASN A 476 13.33 25.51 -2.26
N ASP A 477 13.31 25.83 -0.98
CA ASP A 477 14.43 26.46 -0.28
C ASP A 477 15.69 25.57 -0.35
N ASN A 478 16.86 26.21 -0.39
CA ASN A 478 18.12 25.48 -0.32
C ASN A 478 18.33 24.87 1.08
N LEU A 479 18.80 23.63 1.10
CA LEU A 479 19.16 22.92 2.32
C LEU A 479 20.66 23.03 2.59
N VAL A 480 21.04 23.07 3.86
CA VAL A 480 22.45 23.18 4.29
C VAL A 480 23.26 21.94 3.88
N ASP A 481 22.66 20.76 3.93
CA ASP A 481 23.33 19.47 3.72
C ASP A 481 23.30 18.98 2.28
N SER A 482 22.27 19.35 1.51
CA SER A 482 22.03 18.83 0.16
C SER A 482 21.77 19.89 -0.92
N PHE A 483 21.95 21.17 -0.58
CA PHE A 483 21.78 22.32 -1.47
C PHE A 483 20.41 22.32 -2.15
N GLU A 484 20.37 22.18 -3.48
CA GLU A 484 19.13 22.20 -4.25
C GLU A 484 18.28 20.92 -4.11
N GLU A 485 18.88 19.80 -3.67
CA GLU A 485 18.19 18.52 -3.62
C GLU A 485 17.51 18.31 -2.27
N VAL A 486 16.22 17.99 -2.26
CA VAL A 486 15.49 17.77 -1.00
C VAL A 486 15.83 16.41 -0.38
N GLN A 487 15.86 15.36 -1.19
CA GLN A 487 16.16 13.97 -0.78
C GLN A 487 15.19 13.39 0.26
N PHE A 488 13.96 13.91 0.37
CA PHE A 488 12.95 13.43 1.31
C PHE A 488 12.54 11.97 1.02
N PHE A 489 12.32 11.60 -0.24
CA PHE A 489 11.84 10.25 -0.59
C PHE A 489 12.93 9.17 -0.66
N SER A 490 14.22 9.56 -0.56
CA SER A 490 15.38 8.68 -0.65
C SER A 490 16.30 8.68 0.58
N ASN A 491 16.07 9.57 1.55
CA ASN A 491 16.81 9.63 2.81
C ASN A 491 15.86 9.33 3.98
N GLU A 492 16.12 8.27 4.74
CA GLU A 492 15.26 7.84 5.84
C GLU A 492 15.15 8.89 6.96
N GLN A 493 16.25 9.52 7.35
CA GLN A 493 16.24 10.56 8.40
C GLN A 493 15.42 11.78 8.00
N LYS A 494 15.40 12.14 6.72
CA LYS A 494 14.55 13.22 6.21
C LYS A 494 13.09 12.76 6.11
N TYR A 495 12.86 11.53 5.66
CA TYR A 495 11.52 10.97 5.51
C TYR A 495 10.77 10.83 6.85
N GLU A 496 11.48 10.46 7.92
CA GLU A 496 10.94 10.33 9.28
C GLU A 496 10.39 11.65 9.86
N LYS A 497 10.86 12.80 9.36
CA LYS A 497 10.35 14.12 9.76
C LYS A 497 8.92 14.42 9.29
N GLY A 498 8.40 13.60 8.37
CA GLY A 498 7.00 13.65 7.95
C GLY A 498 6.66 14.72 6.90
N PRO A 499 5.39 14.72 6.42
CA PRO A 499 4.94 15.57 5.31
C PRO A 499 5.04 17.07 5.58
N GLU A 500 4.76 17.50 6.81
CA GLU A 500 4.81 18.92 7.17
C GLU A 500 6.21 19.49 7.00
N TRP A 501 7.24 18.77 7.48
CA TRP A 501 8.63 19.15 7.27
C TRP A 501 8.97 19.28 5.78
N TYR A 502 8.48 18.36 4.94
CA TYR A 502 8.72 18.39 3.50
C TYR A 502 8.04 19.60 2.82
N PHE A 503 6.76 19.85 3.12
CA PHE A 503 6.04 20.96 2.52
C PHE A 503 6.51 22.34 3.01
N ASP A 504 7.03 22.43 4.23
CA ASP A 504 7.60 23.67 4.77
C ASP A 504 8.82 24.16 3.98
N LEU A 505 9.50 23.28 3.23
CA LEU A 505 10.60 23.65 2.32
C LEU A 505 10.13 24.48 1.12
N PHE A 506 8.83 24.59 0.89
CA PHE A 506 8.24 25.34 -0.22
C PHE A 506 7.51 26.60 0.26
N LYS A 507 7.55 26.94 1.55
CA LYS A 507 6.81 28.09 2.09
C LYS A 507 7.14 29.42 1.41
N ASN A 508 8.38 29.59 0.95
CA ASN A 508 8.85 30.78 0.24
C ASN A 508 8.62 30.71 -1.28
N ALA A 509 8.10 29.60 -1.81
CA ALA A 509 7.67 29.52 -3.19
C ALA A 509 6.52 30.51 -3.44
N ASN A 510 6.52 31.16 -4.59
CA ASN A 510 5.42 32.04 -4.94
C ASN A 510 4.15 31.20 -5.23
N SER A 511 3.11 31.40 -4.42
CA SER A 511 1.82 30.70 -4.53
C SER A 511 1.06 30.97 -5.81
N THR A 512 1.37 32.06 -6.51
CA THR A 512 0.76 32.37 -7.80
C THR A 512 1.43 31.60 -8.94
N HIS A 513 2.57 30.96 -8.70
CA HIS A 513 3.28 30.19 -9.71
C HIS A 513 2.57 28.88 -10.01
N GLN A 514 2.36 28.62 -11.31
CA GLN A 514 1.68 27.41 -11.77
C GLN A 514 2.48 26.14 -11.47
N ILE A 515 3.82 26.20 -11.53
CA ILE A 515 4.68 25.05 -11.26
C ILE A 515 5.55 25.34 -10.06
N ILE A 516 5.53 24.40 -9.11
CA ILE A 516 6.47 24.35 -7.99
C ILE A 516 7.15 22.99 -8.11
N PHE A 517 8.47 22.98 -8.17
CA PHE A 517 9.19 21.73 -8.38
C PHE A 517 10.24 21.45 -7.30
N GLU A 518 10.46 20.17 -7.05
CA GLU A 518 11.70 19.69 -6.43
C GLU A 518 12.55 18.96 -7.46
N LYS A 519 13.85 18.87 -7.20
CA LYS A 519 14.76 18.08 -8.01
C LYS A 519 15.70 17.27 -7.13
N THR A 520 15.59 15.95 -7.21
CA THR A 520 16.46 15.03 -6.49
C THR A 520 16.90 13.92 -7.43
N GLY A 521 18.18 13.87 -7.79
CA GLY A 521 18.66 13.00 -8.87
C GLY A 521 18.68 11.50 -8.54
N ASN A 522 18.56 11.12 -7.26
CA ASN A 522 18.61 9.72 -6.82
C ASN A 522 17.21 9.11 -6.59
N TYR A 523 16.12 9.83 -6.88
CA TYR A 523 14.79 9.23 -6.74
C TYR A 523 14.53 8.17 -7.80
N PHE A 524 14.96 8.43 -9.04
CA PHE A 524 14.68 7.56 -10.19
C PHE A 524 15.03 6.09 -9.93
N ASP A 525 16.19 5.82 -9.34
CA ASP A 525 16.70 4.48 -9.04
C ASP A 525 16.49 4.02 -7.58
N HIS A 526 15.91 4.85 -6.72
CA HIS A 526 15.66 4.50 -5.32
C HIS A 526 14.45 3.55 -5.20
N PRO A 527 14.58 2.40 -4.50
CA PRO A 527 13.56 1.35 -4.49
C PRO A 527 12.23 1.78 -3.86
N LEU A 528 12.26 2.67 -2.85
CA LEU A 528 11.05 3.12 -2.15
C LEU A 528 10.48 4.44 -2.68
N ALA A 529 11.24 5.20 -3.48
CA ALA A 529 10.83 6.52 -3.90
C ALA A 529 9.53 6.52 -4.74
N PRO A 530 9.31 5.59 -5.71
CA PRO A 530 8.06 5.55 -6.46
C PRO A 530 6.82 5.45 -5.58
N LYS A 531 6.83 4.52 -4.60
CA LYS A 531 5.73 4.31 -3.66
C LYS A 531 5.52 5.55 -2.79
N ARG A 532 6.58 6.09 -2.19
CA ARG A 532 6.48 7.24 -1.27
C ARG A 532 6.01 8.51 -1.96
N VAL A 533 6.53 8.78 -3.16
CA VAL A 533 6.13 9.92 -3.99
C VAL A 533 4.67 9.80 -4.39
N PHE A 534 4.22 8.63 -4.85
CA PHE A 534 2.82 8.41 -5.20
C PHE A 534 1.88 8.50 -4.00
N SER A 535 2.26 7.94 -2.85
CA SER A 535 1.45 7.99 -1.64
C SER A 535 1.22 9.43 -1.15
N LEU A 536 2.22 10.31 -1.24
CA LEU A 536 2.11 11.70 -0.78
C LEU A 536 1.66 12.67 -1.87
N MET A 537 1.99 12.44 -3.13
CA MET A 537 1.72 13.37 -4.24
C MET A 537 1.26 12.63 -5.51
N PRO A 538 0.11 11.94 -5.47
CA PRO A 538 -0.34 11.09 -6.59
C PRO A 538 -0.61 11.87 -7.89
N LYS A 539 -0.83 13.19 -7.79
CA LYS A 539 -1.18 14.06 -8.93
C LYS A 539 0.04 14.73 -9.59
N ALA A 540 1.22 14.63 -8.99
CA ALA A 540 2.44 15.29 -9.46
C ALA A 540 2.86 14.79 -10.85
N THR A 541 3.42 15.70 -11.65
CA THR A 541 4.11 15.37 -12.89
C THR A 541 5.55 14.99 -12.58
N LEU A 542 6.09 14.01 -13.29
CA LEU A 542 7.44 13.48 -13.10
C LEU A 542 8.28 13.80 -14.32
N ALA A 543 9.51 14.28 -14.12
CA ALA A 543 10.49 14.48 -15.18
C ALA A 543 11.70 13.56 -14.99
N ILE A 544 12.04 12.84 -16.06
CA ILE A 544 13.15 11.88 -16.11
C ILE A 544 14.06 12.27 -17.26
N ILE A 545 15.36 12.36 -16.98
CA ILE A 545 16.34 12.88 -17.92
C ILE A 545 17.32 11.76 -18.25
N LEU A 546 17.30 11.30 -19.49
CA LEU A 546 18.05 10.13 -19.92
C LEU A 546 19.26 10.52 -20.76
N LYS A 547 20.38 9.87 -20.48
CA LYS A 547 21.66 9.98 -21.20
C LYS A 547 22.14 8.59 -21.56
N ASP A 548 22.98 8.45 -22.59
CA ASP A 548 23.76 7.23 -22.83
C ASP A 548 24.24 6.63 -21.49
N PRO A 549 23.87 5.38 -21.16
CA PRO A 549 24.10 4.80 -19.85
C PRO A 549 25.58 4.58 -19.54
N VAL A 550 26.42 4.35 -20.56
CA VAL A 550 27.87 4.23 -20.42
C VAL A 550 28.47 5.59 -20.07
N LEU A 551 28.09 6.65 -20.79
CA LEU A 551 28.54 8.01 -20.49
C LEU A 551 28.03 8.51 -19.13
N ARG A 552 26.83 8.10 -18.73
CA ARG A 552 26.28 8.38 -17.39
C ARG A 552 27.10 7.68 -16.30
N ALA A 553 27.42 6.39 -16.49
CA ALA A 553 28.26 5.61 -15.58
C ALA A 553 29.66 6.22 -15.44
N TYR A 554 30.29 6.60 -16.55
CA TYR A 554 31.59 7.26 -16.55
C TYR A 554 31.56 8.62 -15.83
N SER A 555 30.53 9.43 -16.08
CA SER A 555 30.34 10.70 -15.36
C SER A 555 30.13 10.52 -13.86
N TRP A 556 29.51 9.41 -13.45
CA TRP A 556 29.36 9.04 -12.05
C TRP A 556 30.69 8.63 -11.42
N TYR A 557 31.49 7.79 -12.09
CA TYR A 557 32.84 7.46 -11.64
C TYR A 557 33.69 8.72 -11.43
N GLN A 558 33.72 9.63 -12.41
CA GLN A 558 34.49 10.87 -12.30
C GLN A 558 33.96 11.79 -11.20
N HIS A 559 32.65 11.76 -10.94
CA HIS A 559 32.06 12.48 -9.81
C HIS A 559 32.58 11.96 -8.47
N ILE A 560 32.55 10.64 -8.27
CA ILE A 560 33.00 10.00 -7.03
C ILE A 560 34.50 10.13 -6.84
N LYS A 561 35.30 10.00 -7.92
CA LYS A 561 36.74 10.30 -7.92
C LYS A 561 37.04 11.73 -7.46
N SER A 562 36.27 12.72 -7.91
CA SER A 562 36.44 14.12 -7.47
C SER A 562 36.08 14.39 -6.01
N HIS A 563 35.44 13.43 -5.34
CA HIS A 563 35.18 13.46 -3.89
C HIS A 563 36.18 12.61 -3.10
N ASN A 564 37.33 12.28 -3.71
CA ASN A 564 38.42 11.53 -3.09
C ASN A 564 38.00 10.15 -2.55
N ASP A 565 37.08 9.47 -3.25
CA ASP A 565 36.74 8.08 -2.95
C ASP A 565 37.96 7.18 -3.16
N SER A 566 38.26 6.33 -2.17
CA SER A 566 39.48 5.52 -2.14
C SER A 566 39.59 4.56 -3.32
N VAL A 567 38.49 3.91 -3.70
CA VAL A 567 38.46 2.95 -4.80
C VAL A 567 38.56 3.68 -6.13
N ALA A 568 37.79 4.75 -6.33
CA ALA A 568 37.83 5.52 -7.57
C ALA A 568 39.16 6.27 -7.79
N SER A 569 39.90 6.55 -6.72
CA SER A 569 41.24 7.16 -6.79
C SER A 569 42.32 6.13 -7.10
N LYS A 570 42.16 4.89 -6.62
CA LYS A 570 43.11 3.78 -6.81
C LYS A 570 42.98 3.11 -8.20
N PHE A 571 41.76 2.93 -8.68
CA PHE A 571 41.49 2.19 -9.92
C PHE A 571 40.97 3.09 -11.03
N THR A 572 41.37 2.81 -12.28
CA THR A 572 40.82 3.45 -13.47
C THR A 572 39.37 3.02 -13.70
N PHE A 573 38.61 3.78 -14.49
CA PHE A 573 37.24 3.40 -14.83
C PHE A 573 37.18 2.02 -15.52
N GLU A 574 38.13 1.74 -16.40
CA GLU A 574 38.27 0.44 -17.07
C GLU A 574 38.46 -0.69 -16.06
N GLN A 575 39.40 -0.53 -15.12
CA GLN A 575 39.65 -1.52 -14.07
C GLN A 575 38.41 -1.76 -13.22
N VAL A 576 37.64 -0.71 -12.90
CA VAL A 576 36.39 -0.88 -12.13
C VAL A 576 35.31 -1.61 -12.95
N MET A 577 35.19 -1.33 -14.25
CA MET A 577 34.16 -1.95 -15.08
C MET A 577 34.50 -3.40 -15.47
N LEU A 578 35.77 -3.69 -15.75
CA LEU A 578 36.25 -5.01 -16.18
C LEU A 578 36.71 -5.89 -15.02
N GLY A 579 36.98 -5.30 -13.84
CA GLY A 579 37.37 -6.01 -12.63
C GLY A 579 36.33 -7.01 -12.14
N ALA A 580 36.82 -8.10 -11.56
CA ALA A 580 36.05 -9.18 -10.93
C ALA A 580 36.30 -9.27 -9.41
N ASP A 581 37.19 -8.43 -8.90
CA ASP A 581 37.61 -8.30 -7.52
C ASP A 581 36.54 -7.64 -6.64
N SER A 582 36.47 -8.05 -5.37
CA SER A 582 35.46 -7.60 -4.41
C SER A 582 35.56 -6.09 -4.12
N GLU A 583 36.75 -5.50 -4.25
CA GLU A 583 37.05 -4.09 -3.97
C GLU A 583 36.35 -3.16 -4.97
N THR A 584 36.34 -3.52 -6.27
CA THR A 584 35.73 -2.70 -7.34
C THR A 584 34.24 -2.98 -7.57
N SER A 585 33.74 -4.17 -7.20
CA SER A 585 32.36 -4.62 -7.45
C SER A 585 31.27 -3.67 -6.92
N LYS A 586 31.47 -3.07 -5.74
CA LYS A 586 30.52 -2.10 -5.15
C LYS A 586 30.45 -0.81 -5.97
N LEU A 587 31.59 -0.28 -6.39
CA LEU A 587 31.66 0.93 -7.22
C LEU A 587 31.09 0.67 -8.61
N LYS A 588 31.46 -0.47 -9.22
CA LYS A 588 30.90 -0.97 -10.48
C LYS A 588 29.37 -1.00 -10.44
N SER A 589 28.79 -1.59 -9.40
CA SER A 589 27.34 -1.66 -9.22
C SER A 589 26.69 -0.28 -9.15
N ARG A 590 27.29 0.69 -8.43
CA ARG A 590 26.78 2.07 -8.34
C ARG A 590 26.88 2.84 -9.67
N CYS A 591 27.86 2.51 -10.50
CA CYS A 591 27.95 3.03 -11.87
C CYS A 591 26.88 2.41 -12.77
N ILE A 592 26.71 1.08 -12.72
CA ILE A 592 25.93 0.34 -13.71
C ILE A 592 24.42 0.37 -13.42
N ILE A 593 24.02 0.04 -12.19
CA ILE A 593 22.62 -0.22 -11.82
C ILE A 593 21.69 0.97 -12.11
N PRO A 594 22.04 2.23 -11.80
CA PRO A 594 21.14 3.34 -12.11
C PRO A 594 21.01 3.63 -13.62
N GLY A 595 21.90 3.06 -14.44
CA GLY A 595 21.83 3.07 -15.90
C GLY A 595 20.83 2.06 -16.49
N LYS A 596 20.28 1.14 -15.69
CA LYS A 596 19.24 0.18 -16.13
C LYS A 596 17.87 0.87 -16.18
N TYR A 597 17.71 1.80 -17.13
CA TYR A 597 16.58 2.72 -17.14
C TYR A 597 15.23 2.02 -17.31
N ALA A 598 15.14 0.96 -18.11
CA ALA A 598 13.90 0.19 -18.28
C ALA A 598 13.41 -0.39 -16.95
N PHE A 599 14.31 -1.05 -16.22
CA PHE A 599 14.03 -1.63 -14.90
C PHE A 599 13.48 -0.60 -13.90
N HIS A 600 14.04 0.61 -13.87
CA HIS A 600 13.58 1.66 -12.95
C HIS A 600 12.29 2.32 -13.45
N LEU A 601 12.16 2.60 -14.75
CA LEU A 601 10.96 3.22 -15.33
C LEU A 601 9.71 2.37 -15.12
N ILE A 602 9.81 1.03 -15.21
CA ILE A 602 8.68 0.12 -14.94
C ILE A 602 8.15 0.30 -13.51
N LYS A 603 9.02 0.55 -12.52
CA LYS A 603 8.60 0.79 -11.13
C LYS A 603 7.83 2.10 -11.00
N TRP A 604 8.20 3.13 -11.75
CA TRP A 604 7.45 4.39 -11.79
C TRP A 604 6.11 4.24 -12.51
N LEU A 605 6.08 3.51 -13.62
CA LEU A 605 4.86 3.21 -14.39
C LEU A 605 3.86 2.33 -13.62
N HIS A 606 4.32 1.59 -12.59
CA HIS A 606 3.42 0.88 -11.68
C HIS A 606 2.51 1.82 -10.88
N TYR A 607 2.98 3.03 -10.57
CA TYR A 607 2.25 4.01 -9.76
C TYR A 607 1.68 5.16 -10.59
N TYR A 608 2.44 5.66 -11.56
CA TYR A 608 2.06 6.82 -12.37
C TYR A 608 1.64 6.41 -13.78
N GLN A 609 0.55 7.01 -14.25
CA GLN A 609 0.18 6.95 -15.65
C GLN A 609 1.27 7.57 -16.52
N ASN A 610 1.47 7.05 -17.72
CA ASN A 610 2.45 7.58 -18.67
C ASN A 610 2.24 9.07 -18.99
N SER A 611 0.99 9.57 -18.99
CA SER A 611 0.67 10.99 -19.17
C SER A 611 1.27 11.92 -18.11
N LYS A 612 1.63 11.38 -16.94
CA LYS A 612 2.28 12.12 -15.85
C LYS A 612 3.81 12.08 -15.91
N ILE A 613 4.40 11.37 -16.88
CA ILE A 613 5.85 11.21 -16.98
C ILE A 613 6.36 11.92 -18.24
N ILE A 614 7.37 12.76 -18.08
CA ILE A 614 8.05 13.48 -19.15
C ILE A 614 9.48 12.96 -19.25
N ILE A 615 9.83 12.38 -20.40
CA ILE A 615 11.20 11.98 -20.73
C ILE A 615 11.91 13.13 -21.46
N ILE A 616 13.11 13.45 -20.99
CA ILE A 616 13.99 14.50 -21.54
C ILE A 616 15.29 13.86 -22.01
N ASP A 617 15.74 14.23 -23.21
CA ASP A 617 17.02 13.81 -23.77
C ASP A 617 18.16 14.72 -23.25
N SER A 618 19.09 14.12 -22.50
CA SER A 618 20.24 14.83 -21.92
C SER A 618 21.17 15.41 -22.99
N ASP A 619 21.32 14.77 -24.15
CA ASP A 619 22.26 15.23 -25.18
C ASP A 619 21.69 16.45 -25.91
N GLN A 620 20.38 16.45 -26.17
CA GLN A 620 19.68 17.65 -26.64
C GLN A 620 19.75 18.78 -25.61
N MET A 621 19.67 18.47 -24.32
CA MET A 621 19.79 19.48 -23.27
C MET A 621 21.18 20.13 -23.23
N ILE A 622 22.24 19.39 -23.57
CA ILE A 622 23.61 19.91 -23.65
C ILE A 622 23.77 20.78 -24.91
N ASN A 623 23.26 20.32 -26.05
CA ASN A 623 23.51 20.93 -27.36
C ASN A 623 22.52 22.06 -27.71
N ASN A 624 21.27 21.95 -27.30
CA ASN A 624 20.20 22.91 -27.59
C ASN A 624 19.19 23.03 -26.42
N PRO A 625 19.63 23.57 -25.27
CA PRO A 625 18.77 23.70 -24.08
C PRO A 625 17.55 24.59 -24.31
N VAL A 626 17.64 25.61 -25.19
CA VAL A 626 16.52 26.53 -25.48
C VAL A 626 15.34 25.75 -26.04
N LYS A 627 15.57 24.88 -27.03
CA LYS A 627 14.53 24.03 -27.62
C LYS A 627 13.95 23.05 -26.59
N VAL A 628 14.81 22.38 -25.82
CA VAL A 628 14.38 21.42 -24.79
C VAL A 628 13.52 22.09 -23.73
N MET A 629 13.92 23.27 -23.26
CA MET A 629 13.15 24.03 -22.27
C MET A 629 11.81 24.49 -22.82
N ALA A 630 11.74 24.96 -24.06
CA ALA A 630 10.47 25.34 -24.71
C ALA A 630 9.51 24.15 -24.86
N GLU A 631 10.01 22.98 -25.27
CA GLU A 631 9.21 21.75 -25.34
C GLU A 631 8.77 21.27 -23.96
N PHE A 632 9.66 21.37 -22.97
CA PHE A 632 9.39 20.94 -21.61
C PHE A 632 8.32 21.82 -20.94
N THR A 633 8.44 23.14 -21.01
CA THR A 633 7.42 24.06 -20.47
C THR A 633 6.09 23.92 -21.19
N LYS A 634 6.09 23.67 -22.51
CA LYS A 634 4.88 23.34 -23.26
C LYS A 634 4.21 22.07 -22.76
N LYS A 635 4.96 21.00 -22.48
CA LYS A 635 4.41 19.76 -21.88
C LYS A 635 3.87 19.97 -20.46
N LEU A 636 4.42 20.94 -19.72
CA LEU A 636 3.92 21.37 -18.41
C LEU A 636 2.73 22.35 -18.51
N ALA A 637 2.26 22.67 -19.71
CA ALA A 637 1.22 23.64 -19.99
C ALA A 637 1.50 25.05 -19.41
N LEU A 638 2.78 25.42 -19.30
CA LEU A 638 3.19 26.78 -18.94
C LEU A 638 2.99 27.74 -20.12
N LYS A 639 2.81 29.04 -19.82
CA LYS A 639 2.79 30.09 -20.84
C LYS A 639 4.10 30.08 -21.64
N ASN A 640 4.02 30.53 -22.90
CA ASN A 640 5.21 30.62 -23.72
C ASN A 640 6.21 31.62 -23.11
N TYR A 641 7.48 31.22 -23.06
CA TYR A 641 8.58 32.02 -22.54
C TYR A 641 9.79 31.82 -23.44
N ASP A 642 10.39 32.92 -23.89
CA ASP A 642 11.55 32.86 -24.76
C ASP A 642 12.83 32.60 -23.95
N PHE A 643 13.28 31.35 -23.97
CA PHE A 643 14.51 30.95 -23.30
C PHE A 643 15.78 31.39 -24.04
N SER A 644 15.70 31.90 -25.28
CA SER A 644 16.88 32.27 -26.08
C SER A 644 17.62 33.49 -25.49
N GLU A 645 16.89 34.42 -24.87
CA GLU A 645 17.50 35.56 -24.17
C GLU A 645 18.07 35.17 -22.80
N ALA A 646 17.43 34.19 -22.16
CA ALA A 646 17.70 33.75 -20.80
C ALA A 646 18.79 32.66 -20.71
N ILE A 647 19.11 31.98 -21.80
CA ILE A 647 20.11 30.90 -21.86
C ILE A 647 21.13 31.21 -22.96
N LYS A 648 22.38 31.45 -22.58
CA LYS A 648 23.46 31.77 -23.54
C LYS A 648 24.63 30.80 -23.41
N PHE A 649 25.25 30.47 -24.53
CA PHE A 649 26.47 29.66 -24.54
C PHE A 649 27.65 30.46 -24.00
N ASN A 650 28.40 29.88 -23.06
CA ASN A 650 29.62 30.48 -22.55
C ASN A 650 30.84 29.68 -23.04
N GLN A 651 31.66 30.32 -23.88
CA GLN A 651 32.79 29.67 -24.55
C GLN A 651 33.86 29.18 -23.57
N SER A 652 34.14 29.93 -22.50
CA SER A 652 35.12 29.54 -21.48
C SER A 652 34.65 28.33 -20.66
N LYS A 653 33.35 28.26 -20.37
CA LYS A 653 32.74 27.13 -19.65
C LYS A 653 32.57 25.91 -20.56
N GLY A 654 32.33 26.12 -21.86
CA GLY A 654 32.00 25.08 -22.84
C GLY A 654 30.55 24.57 -22.71
N TYR A 655 29.69 25.30 -22.01
CA TYR A 655 28.29 24.93 -21.76
C TYR A 655 27.40 26.17 -21.78
N PHE A 656 26.10 25.94 -21.94
CA PHE A 656 25.08 26.98 -21.76
C PHE A 656 24.93 27.38 -20.29
N CYS A 657 24.70 28.67 -20.08
CA CYS A 657 24.59 29.31 -18.77
C CYS A 657 23.33 30.19 -18.72
N ALA A 658 22.80 30.40 -17.52
CA ALA A 658 21.69 31.32 -17.32
C ALA A 658 22.17 32.77 -17.50
N ASN A 659 21.36 33.60 -18.13
CA ASN A 659 21.58 35.02 -18.30
C ASN A 659 20.53 35.76 -17.45
N ILE A 660 20.93 36.24 -16.27
CA ILE A 660 20.05 36.89 -15.31
C ILE A 660 20.52 38.34 -15.17
N ASN A 661 19.64 39.31 -15.42
CA ASN A 661 19.96 40.74 -15.33
C ASN A 661 21.22 41.14 -16.13
N LYS A 662 21.37 40.59 -17.35
CA LYS A 662 22.55 40.78 -18.23
C LYS A 662 23.86 40.22 -17.68
N GLN A 663 23.84 39.46 -16.58
CA GLN A 663 25.00 38.74 -16.05
C GLN A 663 24.89 37.25 -16.36
N THR A 664 25.97 36.69 -16.90
CA THR A 664 26.04 35.25 -17.19
C THR A 664 26.36 34.48 -15.92
N LYS A 665 25.40 33.70 -15.43
CA LYS A 665 25.53 32.82 -14.26
C LYS A 665 25.61 31.36 -14.72
N CYS A 666 26.83 30.87 -14.83
CA CYS A 666 27.10 29.46 -15.15
C CYS A 666 26.92 28.55 -13.94
N LEU A 667 26.64 27.27 -14.20
CA LEU A 667 26.67 26.25 -13.15
C LEU A 667 28.08 26.11 -12.54
N GLY A 668 28.12 25.79 -11.25
CA GLY A 668 29.36 25.68 -10.47
C GLY A 668 30.40 24.71 -11.05
N LYS A 669 31.63 24.79 -10.54
CA LYS A 669 32.79 24.00 -11.01
C LYS A 669 32.53 22.48 -11.00
N SER A 670 31.66 22.00 -10.11
CA SER A 670 31.25 20.60 -10.00
C SER A 670 30.29 20.12 -11.12
N LYS A 671 29.84 21.00 -12.02
CA LYS A 671 28.96 20.69 -13.15
C LYS A 671 29.69 20.97 -14.47
N GLY A 672 29.74 19.99 -15.37
CA GLY A 672 30.56 20.05 -16.59
C GLY A 672 32.07 19.98 -16.29
N ARG A 673 32.48 18.99 -15.48
CA ARG A 673 33.91 18.78 -15.17
C ARG A 673 34.66 18.40 -16.45
N LYS A 674 35.88 18.92 -16.60
CA LYS A 674 36.81 18.48 -17.65
C LYS A 674 37.56 17.24 -17.15
N TYR A 675 37.43 16.15 -17.87
CA TYR A 675 38.12 14.88 -17.64
C TYR A 675 38.31 14.17 -18.99
N ASP A 676 39.24 13.21 -19.05
CA ASP A 676 39.59 12.51 -20.28
C ASP A 676 38.37 11.85 -20.93
N THR A 677 38.35 11.84 -22.26
CA THR A 677 37.31 11.15 -23.03
C THR A 677 37.41 9.64 -22.80
N LEU A 678 36.25 8.98 -22.73
CA LEU A 678 36.21 7.52 -22.65
C LEU A 678 36.71 6.93 -23.97
N GLY A 679 37.68 6.01 -23.92
CA GLY A 679 38.17 5.33 -25.12
C GLY A 679 37.07 4.56 -25.85
N GLU A 680 37.08 4.61 -27.18
CA GLU A 680 36.01 4.03 -28.01
C GLU A 680 35.88 2.52 -27.82
N GLU A 681 36.99 1.79 -27.71
CA GLU A 681 36.98 0.34 -27.50
C GLU A 681 36.28 -0.04 -26.19
N LEU A 682 36.60 0.65 -25.09
CA LEU A 682 35.95 0.43 -23.80
C LEU A 682 34.47 0.80 -23.86
N LYS A 683 34.11 1.90 -24.55
CA LYS A 683 32.70 2.27 -24.74
C LYS A 683 31.92 1.14 -25.42
N LEU A 684 32.43 0.62 -26.54
CA LEU A 684 31.80 -0.48 -27.28
C LEU A 684 31.61 -1.73 -26.40
N ARG A 685 32.62 -2.10 -25.59
CA ARG A 685 32.50 -3.22 -24.64
C ARG A 685 31.40 -2.98 -23.60
N LEU A 686 31.26 -1.76 -23.10
CA LEU A 686 30.22 -1.41 -22.12
C LEU A 686 28.83 -1.25 -22.74
N ASP A 687 28.75 -0.87 -24.02
CA ASP A 687 27.48 -0.82 -24.76
C ASP A 687 26.84 -2.22 -24.86
N VAL A 688 27.66 -3.28 -25.00
CA VAL A 688 27.19 -4.67 -24.94
C VAL A 688 26.50 -4.99 -23.60
N LEU A 689 26.99 -4.46 -22.48
CA LEU A 689 26.39 -4.67 -21.15
C LEU A 689 24.98 -4.08 -21.06
N TYR A 690 24.71 -3.00 -21.79
CA TYR A 690 23.42 -2.31 -21.80
C TYR A 690 22.53 -2.69 -22.99
N LYS A 691 23.03 -3.46 -23.97
CA LYS A 691 22.31 -3.78 -25.21
C LYS A 691 20.87 -4.24 -25.00
N ASN A 692 20.68 -5.24 -24.13
CA ASN A 692 19.35 -5.77 -23.83
C ASN A 692 18.46 -4.75 -23.09
N GLU A 693 19.02 -4.05 -22.10
CA GLU A 693 18.30 -3.01 -21.33
C GLU A 693 17.88 -1.84 -22.23
N ASN A 694 18.73 -1.41 -23.15
CA ASN A 694 18.45 -0.34 -24.11
C ASN A 694 17.36 -0.75 -25.09
N LYS A 695 17.39 -1.99 -25.59
CA LYS A 695 16.32 -2.51 -26.44
C LYS A 695 14.97 -2.54 -25.70
N ILE A 696 14.95 -3.04 -24.46
CA ILE A 696 13.75 -3.05 -23.63
C ILE A 696 13.27 -1.62 -23.37
N LEU A 697 14.18 -0.68 -23.07
CA LEU A 697 13.85 0.73 -22.88
C LEU A 697 13.22 1.32 -24.14
N TYR A 698 13.81 1.10 -25.32
CA TYR A 698 13.27 1.60 -26.58
C TYR A 698 11.85 1.10 -26.84
N ASP A 699 11.63 -0.21 -26.68
CA ASP A 699 10.31 -0.82 -26.84
C ASP A 699 9.30 -0.28 -25.81
N LEU A 700 9.73 -0.08 -24.56
CA LEU A 700 8.92 0.48 -23.48
C LEU A 700 8.54 1.94 -23.77
N LEU A 701 9.50 2.77 -24.20
CA LEU A 701 9.25 4.16 -24.57
C LEU A 701 8.28 4.25 -25.76
N LYS A 702 8.46 3.40 -26.77
CA LYS A 702 7.57 3.31 -27.93
C LYS A 702 6.16 2.86 -27.53
N LEU A 703 6.05 1.81 -26.71
CA LEU A 703 4.77 1.27 -26.23
C LEU A 703 3.95 2.34 -25.48
N HIS A 704 4.60 3.09 -24.61
CA HIS A 704 3.96 4.14 -23.80
C HIS A 704 3.93 5.52 -24.49
N LYS A 705 4.35 5.62 -25.75
CA LYS A 705 4.36 6.85 -26.57
C LYS A 705 5.17 8.00 -25.96
N PHE A 706 6.27 7.67 -25.28
CA PHE A 706 7.23 8.66 -24.80
C PHE A 706 8.12 9.18 -25.93
N SER A 707 8.70 10.36 -25.72
CA SER A 707 9.80 10.86 -26.57
C SER A 707 11.01 9.93 -26.41
N ILE A 708 11.57 9.46 -27.52
CA ILE A 708 12.73 8.56 -27.53
C ILE A 708 14.00 9.40 -27.70
N PRO A 709 14.97 9.35 -26.77
CA PRO A 709 16.23 10.08 -26.90
C PRO A 709 17.01 9.69 -28.16
N GLY A 710 17.68 10.66 -28.79
CA GLY A 710 18.42 10.44 -30.03
C GLY A 710 19.54 9.41 -29.88
N TRP A 711 20.26 9.45 -28.75
CA TRP A 711 21.31 8.47 -28.43
C TRP A 711 20.77 7.04 -28.41
N LEU A 712 19.54 6.83 -27.93
CA LEU A 712 18.92 5.51 -27.84
C LEU A 712 18.49 5.00 -29.21
N VAL A 713 18.01 5.89 -30.09
CA VAL A 713 17.68 5.54 -31.48
C VAL A 713 18.91 5.04 -32.22
N ASN A 714 20.07 5.68 -32.02
CA ASN A 714 21.31 5.29 -32.68
C ASN A 714 21.78 3.91 -32.17
N ILE A 715 21.87 3.73 -30.85
CA ILE A 715 22.36 2.47 -30.24
C ILE A 715 21.49 1.25 -30.59
N VAL A 716 20.19 1.42 -30.84
CA VAL A 716 19.27 0.30 -31.16
C VAL A 716 19.25 -0.03 -32.65
N LYS A 717 19.66 0.92 -33.52
CA LYS A 717 19.76 0.71 -34.97
C LYS A 717 21.10 0.10 -35.38
N ASP A 718 22.14 0.37 -34.61
CA ASP A 718 23.47 -0.28 -34.68
C ASP A 718 23.42 -1.69 -34.07
#